data_AF-A0A1V9UC60-F1
#
_entry.id   AF-A0A1V9UC60-F1
#
_cell.length_a   1.000
_cell.length_b   1.000
_cell.length_c   1.000
_cell.angle_alpha   90.00
_cell.angle_beta   90.00
_cell.angle_gamma   90.00
#
_symmetry.space_group_name_H-M   'P 1'
#
loop_
_entity.id
_entity.type
_entity.pdbx_description
1 polymer ?
#
loop_
_entity_poly.entity_id
_entity_poly.type
_entity_poly.pdbx_seq_one_letter_code
_entity_poly.pdbx_strand_id
1 'polypeptide(L)'
;MSTSAVAYFHSLSLKHRYLDELGYASRSKRLAAHESSWLQTLIYPPEPGDPDPVRVDRITLEEGAIRPFELAGALLLSHTLTDDATVYLYSLTNGFEVFENRHALLAQLQSRFADGGNNGVFEDEKIDGDPFQAQMFEIIDQQVDLVTQLTAQLKLTPTLADVATASITAELRTALPYMPVDPRSHLLQIVPQSDVDASSILLTQTLAQAAFDDACKLPKATGFRRRFLDAQGAQVKASDAASFTQAFDYAVAGFPELYIDLLGAFWDGAWSDRRTRRDLAVETFNSSVRRELYGMRSDDSVRMSRLKTLLSPLQPTSRHVPDDSPARCARLEVKVGDSAGCSLAGTFVIQPGMGDDRSLLWFSPSHRFVGFDDLASLTAYLTTAQGREQLRPALAIEDQPLLRRQGPLRVELRHVTTPLCADRVDSILALQARNLSYVLGLSCAPENRMALVDDGLDIRLLLDPRQLQFSSRRWHPEASFDFADAWLAPPVATQPGTSADGSEVASPVTSDAVTGKTRKMPASWKEWVNVLESRAESLRGLDNVLLDQIEQVLLGYLCVLVDGTVSARNIKAQWLGPVPVEATGAAVDSPHESASRPEISRDLVSLLFEAVSGHGPRILPDDAHVLIGDERPRGRIKTELINHMLAKAVMNFEDRYFERFRQSRSELQRQGKQYLRPDEESISLREDALRLDLWLAQRLKRIDHNMNAMVRQVLDRPVRSLRTALPGLAVEAYSVVVSYDDVSPITLTDALMVMRPFNPDSRVMLWCGGFGWRSFASLEHLQTFLKCQFHTAQQEHWLELMSENDRRMLRKHLCKESDNQVTILLDRIDGHLVTALQQSVVDRRAQDLRQLILRAERYRMDARLLTQVAHTTEPDTQLDTLLDALWVRIDAALFEARLPSWVHSATIADLNLYNDIWRRYYLASEDGKDYLFGIASLEDYSRQGLLKRLSQDFPGHQFDPDKIIVTSRSYTPAPVPTGNTPGLVAAGASIHRESLTAFAVNRFIQYQGAVESVEPQGQPHAAALLTDDYLRALVKSLDVGAGYMTLLRKALSP
;
A
#
# COMPACT_ATOMS: atom_id res chain seq x y z
N MET A 1 42.33 5.10 22.84
CA MET A 1 42.17 5.14 21.37
C MET A 1 41.80 3.73 20.93
N SER A 2 40.53 3.34 21.11
CA SER A 2 40.06 2.01 20.74
C SER A 2 39.93 1.98 19.21
N THR A 3 40.81 1.23 18.56
CA THR A 3 40.75 0.91 17.13
C THR A 3 39.39 0.29 16.84
N SER A 4 38.49 1.02 16.20
CA SER A 4 37.25 0.43 15.68
C SER A 4 37.66 -0.67 14.71
N ALA A 5 37.31 -1.92 15.00
CA ALA A 5 37.55 -3.04 14.10
C ALA A 5 36.96 -2.68 12.72
N VAL A 6 37.80 -2.66 11.69
CA VAL A 6 37.37 -2.39 10.32
C VAL A 6 36.49 -3.57 9.89
N ALA A 7 35.32 -3.29 9.33
CA ALA A 7 34.36 -4.32 8.90
C ALA A 7 35.03 -5.40 8.05
N TYR A 8 34.53 -6.64 8.14
CA TYR A 8 35.16 -7.77 7.47
C TYR A 8 35.37 -7.47 5.98
N PHE A 9 34.36 -7.11 5.20
CA PHE A 9 34.49 -6.91 3.74
C PHE A 9 35.07 -5.56 3.29
N HIS A 10 35.60 -4.73 4.19
CA HIS A 10 36.22 -3.46 3.78
C HIS A 10 37.48 -3.70 2.93
N SER A 11 37.75 -2.83 1.96
CA SER A 11 38.95 -2.85 1.08
C SER A 11 40.27 -3.13 1.82
N LEU A 12 40.58 -2.38 2.90
CA LEU A 12 41.77 -2.61 3.74
C LEU A 12 41.80 -4.01 4.38
N SER A 13 40.66 -4.50 4.88
CA SER A 13 40.54 -5.83 5.47
C SER A 13 40.72 -6.93 4.42
N LEU A 14 40.17 -6.74 3.22
CA LEU A 14 40.35 -7.64 2.08
C LEU A 14 41.82 -7.70 1.65
N LYS A 15 42.47 -6.54 1.55
CA LYS A 15 43.91 -6.40 1.26
C LYS A 15 44.78 -7.14 2.27
N HIS A 16 44.49 -7.01 3.57
CA HIS A 16 45.20 -7.76 4.61
C HIS A 16 44.99 -9.27 4.50
N ARG A 17 43.76 -9.74 4.23
CA ARG A 17 43.49 -11.17 4.08
C ARG A 17 44.11 -11.77 2.82
N TYR A 18 44.19 -11.00 1.75
CA TYR A 18 44.94 -11.38 0.56
C TYR A 18 46.41 -11.65 0.91
N LEU A 19 47.05 -10.75 1.67
CA LEU A 19 48.41 -10.94 2.16
C LEU A 19 48.57 -12.15 3.09
N ASP A 20 47.64 -12.36 4.01
CA ASP A 20 47.66 -13.49 4.93
C ASP A 20 47.57 -14.85 4.20
N GLU A 21 46.64 -14.96 3.24
CA GLU A 21 46.48 -16.18 2.44
C GLU A 21 47.64 -16.37 1.45
N LEU A 22 48.24 -15.29 0.92
CA LEU A 22 49.44 -15.35 0.08
C LEU A 22 50.61 -15.94 0.88
N GLY A 23 50.82 -15.44 2.10
CA GLY A 23 51.82 -15.98 3.02
C GLY A 23 51.54 -17.43 3.43
N TYR A 24 50.27 -17.80 3.62
CA TYR A 24 49.89 -19.19 3.90
C TYR A 24 50.11 -20.12 2.71
N ALA A 25 49.75 -19.70 1.50
CA ALA A 25 49.94 -20.46 0.26
C ALA A 25 51.44 -20.71 -0.03
N SER A 26 52.28 -19.70 0.22
CA SER A 26 53.74 -19.81 0.14
C SER A 26 54.31 -20.81 1.17
N ARG A 27 53.94 -20.69 2.46
CA ARG A 27 54.37 -21.62 3.53
C ARG A 27 53.90 -23.06 3.32
N SER A 28 52.72 -23.23 2.73
CA SER A 28 52.14 -24.55 2.41
C SER A 28 52.61 -25.12 1.07
N LYS A 29 53.55 -24.44 0.39
CA LYS A 29 54.12 -24.84 -0.91
C LYS A 29 53.07 -25.01 -2.03
N ARG A 30 51.97 -24.27 -1.96
CA ARG A 30 50.97 -24.20 -3.04
C ARG A 30 51.35 -23.21 -4.13
N LEU A 31 52.17 -22.21 -3.78
CA LEU A 31 52.77 -21.25 -4.69
C LEU A 31 54.30 -21.33 -4.58
N ALA A 32 54.98 -21.21 -5.70
CA ALA A 32 56.42 -21.01 -5.75
C ALA A 32 56.80 -19.63 -5.21
N ALA A 33 58.07 -19.47 -4.83
CA ALA A 33 58.57 -18.23 -4.24
C ALA A 33 58.51 -17.04 -5.22
N HIS A 34 58.76 -17.28 -6.51
CA HIS A 34 58.70 -16.23 -7.54
C HIS A 34 57.25 -15.80 -7.81
N GLU A 35 56.30 -16.75 -7.91
CA GLU A 35 54.87 -16.47 -8.05
C GLU A 35 54.35 -15.65 -6.86
N SER A 36 54.74 -16.03 -5.64
CA SER A 36 54.34 -15.31 -4.42
C SER A 36 54.87 -13.87 -4.41
N SER A 37 56.11 -13.65 -4.87
CA SER A 37 56.72 -12.32 -4.95
C SER A 37 56.05 -11.46 -6.02
N TRP A 38 55.69 -12.04 -7.17
CA TRP A 38 54.97 -11.35 -8.23
C TRP A 38 53.55 -10.96 -7.80
N LEU A 39 52.78 -11.88 -7.22
CA LEU A 39 51.44 -11.60 -6.70
C LEU A 39 51.41 -10.56 -5.56
N GLN A 40 52.54 -10.37 -4.86
CA GLN A 40 52.68 -9.36 -3.81
C GLN A 40 52.80 -7.93 -4.37
N THR A 41 53.22 -7.76 -5.64
CA THR A 41 53.37 -6.42 -6.24
C THR A 41 52.03 -5.68 -6.35
N LEU A 42 50.91 -6.42 -6.42
CA LEU A 42 49.54 -5.89 -6.46
C LEU A 42 49.19 -4.92 -5.30
N ILE A 43 49.91 -5.01 -4.20
CA ILE A 43 49.70 -4.21 -2.99
C ILE A 43 50.21 -2.77 -3.17
N TYR A 44 51.16 -2.58 -4.09
CA TYR A 44 51.80 -1.31 -4.36
C TYR A 44 51.20 -0.67 -5.62
N PRO A 45 51.25 0.67 -5.74
CA PRO A 45 50.91 1.34 -6.99
C PRO A 45 51.79 0.78 -8.13
N PRO A 46 51.24 0.58 -9.34
CA PRO A 46 52.02 0.08 -10.46
C PRO A 46 53.20 1.01 -10.75
N GLU A 47 54.42 0.46 -10.75
CA GLU A 47 55.60 1.24 -11.08
C GLU A 47 55.64 1.55 -12.58
N PRO A 48 55.94 2.81 -12.98
CA PRO A 48 56.04 3.15 -14.39
C PRO A 48 57.21 2.39 -15.03
N GLY A 49 56.89 1.42 -15.89
CA GLY A 49 57.87 0.55 -16.56
C GLY A 49 57.99 -0.86 -16.00
N ASP A 50 57.09 -1.30 -15.12
CA ASP A 50 56.97 -2.71 -14.71
C ASP A 50 56.86 -3.62 -15.95
N PRO A 51 57.80 -4.57 -16.15
CA PRO A 51 57.78 -5.46 -17.32
C PRO A 51 56.61 -6.45 -17.32
N ASP A 52 55.95 -6.69 -16.19
CA ASP A 52 54.82 -7.62 -16.10
C ASP A 52 53.89 -7.33 -14.90
N PRO A 53 53.07 -6.26 -14.98
CA PRO A 53 52.13 -5.93 -13.92
C PRO A 53 51.04 -6.99 -13.82
N VAL A 54 50.60 -7.27 -12.59
CA VAL A 54 49.51 -8.20 -12.30
C VAL A 54 48.21 -7.66 -12.91
N ARG A 55 47.63 -8.37 -13.88
CA ARG A 55 46.27 -8.11 -14.36
C ARG A 55 45.30 -8.63 -13.32
N VAL A 56 44.31 -7.81 -12.95
CA VAL A 56 43.20 -8.25 -12.12
C VAL A 56 41.90 -8.14 -12.91
N ASP A 57 41.19 -9.25 -12.98
CA ASP A 57 39.88 -9.33 -13.60
C ASP A 57 38.84 -9.80 -12.56
N ARG A 58 37.61 -9.32 -12.69
CA ARG A 58 36.43 -9.87 -12.00
C ARG A 58 35.80 -10.93 -12.89
N ILE A 59 35.14 -11.92 -12.27
CA ILE A 59 34.38 -12.94 -13.01
C ILE A 59 32.92 -12.50 -13.07
N THR A 60 32.43 -12.24 -14.27
CA THR A 60 31.02 -11.94 -14.55
C THR A 60 30.31 -13.18 -15.09
N LEU A 61 28.99 -13.17 -14.98
CA LEU A 61 28.08 -14.16 -15.56
C LEU A 61 27.16 -13.42 -16.53
N GLU A 62 26.59 -14.14 -17.50
CA GLU A 62 25.52 -13.61 -18.37
C GLU A 62 24.44 -12.85 -17.58
N GLU A 63 23.90 -11.79 -18.19
CA GLU A 63 22.87 -10.94 -17.59
C GLU A 63 21.67 -11.78 -17.10
N GLY A 64 21.34 -11.66 -15.80
CA GLY A 64 20.20 -12.35 -15.18
C GLY A 64 20.57 -13.55 -14.30
N ALA A 65 21.81 -14.05 -14.35
CA ALA A 65 22.26 -15.12 -13.45
C ALA A 65 22.60 -14.58 -12.05
N ILE A 66 22.12 -15.24 -10.98
CA ILE A 66 22.60 -14.94 -9.61
C ILE A 66 24.09 -15.29 -9.56
N ARG A 67 24.91 -14.26 -9.34
CA ARG A 67 26.32 -14.43 -9.02
C ARG A 67 26.45 -15.06 -7.62
N PRO A 68 27.01 -16.27 -7.51
CA PRO A 68 27.32 -16.86 -6.22
C PRO A 68 28.23 -15.93 -5.42
N PHE A 69 28.02 -15.88 -4.10
CA PHE A 69 28.85 -15.05 -3.21
C PHE A 69 30.36 -15.27 -3.41
N GLU A 70 30.77 -16.52 -3.64
CA GLU A 70 32.18 -16.89 -3.87
C GLU A 70 32.79 -16.21 -5.09
N LEU A 71 32.02 -16.01 -6.18
CA LEU A 71 32.50 -15.34 -7.39
C LEU A 71 32.51 -13.82 -7.24
N ALA A 72 31.53 -13.24 -6.54
CA ALA A 72 31.53 -11.80 -6.27
C ALA A 72 32.74 -11.37 -5.42
N GLY A 73 33.20 -12.24 -4.52
CA GLY A 73 34.40 -12.03 -3.73
C GLY A 73 35.69 -12.57 -4.36
N ALA A 74 35.68 -13.03 -5.61
CA ALA A 74 36.87 -13.61 -6.25
C ALA A 74 37.64 -12.59 -7.10
N LEU A 75 38.96 -12.75 -7.16
CA LEU A 75 39.86 -12.01 -8.06
C LEU A 75 40.59 -13.00 -8.96
N LEU A 76 40.47 -12.81 -10.27
CA LEU A 76 41.26 -13.51 -11.27
C LEU A 76 42.54 -12.72 -11.53
N LEU A 77 43.69 -13.37 -11.38
CA LEU A 77 45.00 -12.76 -11.52
C LEU A 77 45.74 -13.44 -12.68
N SER A 78 46.28 -12.65 -13.60
CA SER A 78 47.00 -13.16 -14.78
C SER A 78 48.14 -12.24 -15.22
N HIS A 79 49.06 -12.80 -15.99
CA HIS A 79 50.16 -12.05 -16.60
C HIS A 79 49.64 -11.18 -17.77
N THR A 80 50.21 -9.97 -17.92
CA THR A 80 49.79 -9.04 -18.99
C THR A 80 50.72 -9.04 -20.19
N LEU A 81 52.02 -9.25 -19.96
CA LEU A 81 53.07 -8.96 -20.94
C LEU A 81 53.99 -10.17 -21.21
N THR A 82 53.68 -11.33 -20.63
CA THR A 82 54.42 -12.59 -20.82
C THR A 82 53.54 -13.63 -21.52
N ASP A 83 54.17 -14.63 -22.16
CA ASP A 83 53.49 -15.79 -22.75
C ASP A 83 53.05 -16.83 -21.68
N ASP A 84 53.07 -16.48 -20.40
CA ASP A 84 52.65 -17.38 -19.33
C ASP A 84 51.13 -17.53 -19.33
N ALA A 85 50.67 -18.76 -19.60
CA ALA A 85 49.25 -19.08 -19.65
C ALA A 85 48.63 -19.26 -18.24
N THR A 86 49.46 -19.35 -17.20
CA THR A 86 49.03 -19.63 -15.82
C THR A 86 48.12 -18.53 -15.30
N VAL A 87 47.03 -18.94 -14.64
CA VAL A 87 46.09 -18.01 -14.00
C VAL A 87 45.84 -18.41 -12.56
N TYR A 88 45.63 -17.40 -11.72
CA TYR A 88 45.41 -17.58 -10.29
C TYR A 88 44.03 -17.07 -9.91
N LEU A 89 43.26 -17.89 -9.19
CA LEU A 89 41.98 -17.49 -8.61
C LEU A 89 42.16 -17.28 -7.12
N TYR A 90 41.95 -16.05 -6.65
CA TYR A 90 41.86 -15.74 -5.23
C TYR A 90 40.40 -15.69 -4.81
N SER A 91 39.99 -16.50 -3.84
CA SER A 91 38.66 -16.44 -3.21
C SER A 91 38.75 -16.41 -1.68
N LEU A 92 37.74 -15.84 -1.02
CA LEU A 92 37.70 -15.74 0.45
C LEU A 92 37.59 -17.11 1.15
N THR A 93 37.03 -18.12 0.47
CA THR A 93 36.86 -19.47 1.01
C THR A 93 38.12 -20.32 0.81
N ASN A 94 38.63 -20.39 -0.42
CA ASN A 94 39.68 -21.35 -0.79
C ASN A 94 41.09 -20.75 -0.74
N GLY A 95 41.22 -19.41 -0.69
CA GLY A 95 42.49 -18.71 -0.84
C GLY A 95 42.92 -18.72 -2.30
N PHE A 96 44.23 -18.91 -2.53
CA PHE A 96 44.81 -18.99 -3.88
C PHE A 96 44.69 -20.40 -4.46
N GLU A 97 44.16 -20.46 -5.67
CA GLU A 97 44.11 -21.64 -6.53
C GLU A 97 44.85 -21.35 -7.84
N VAL A 98 45.69 -22.29 -8.28
CA VAL A 98 46.55 -22.15 -9.47
C VAL A 98 46.00 -23.03 -10.57
N PHE A 99 45.89 -22.48 -11.78
CA PHE A 99 45.43 -23.19 -12.96
C PHE A 99 46.43 -23.03 -14.10
N GLU A 100 46.69 -24.12 -14.82
CA GLU A 100 47.64 -24.13 -15.94
C GLU A 100 47.26 -23.16 -17.07
N ASN A 101 45.96 -22.92 -17.26
CA ASN A 101 45.44 -21.99 -18.26
C ASN A 101 43.99 -21.60 -17.99
N ARG A 102 43.49 -20.59 -18.73
CA ARG A 102 42.10 -20.13 -18.68
C ARG A 102 41.06 -21.23 -18.97
N HIS A 103 41.40 -22.25 -19.78
CA HIS A 103 40.48 -23.37 -20.04
C HIS A 103 40.32 -24.28 -18.80
N ALA A 104 41.40 -24.55 -18.08
CA ALA A 104 41.37 -25.31 -16.83
C ALA A 104 40.57 -24.58 -15.75
N LEU A 105 40.74 -23.25 -15.65
CA LEU A 105 39.90 -22.41 -14.79
C LEU A 105 38.42 -22.48 -15.19
N LEU A 106 38.10 -22.31 -16.48
CA LEU A 106 36.72 -22.37 -16.96
C LEU A 106 36.07 -23.72 -16.65
N ALA A 107 36.77 -24.84 -16.87
CA ALA A 107 36.29 -26.18 -16.53
C ALA A 107 36.00 -26.32 -15.02
N GLN A 108 36.85 -25.73 -14.18
CA GLN A 108 36.65 -25.73 -12.73
C GLN A 108 35.45 -24.86 -12.30
N LEU A 109 35.27 -23.67 -12.91
CA LEU A 109 34.13 -22.79 -12.65
C LEU A 109 32.82 -23.45 -13.09
N GLN A 110 32.80 -24.09 -14.26
CA GLN A 110 31.67 -24.88 -14.73
C GLN A 110 31.37 -26.05 -13.79
N SER A 111 32.39 -26.79 -13.34
CA SER A 111 32.18 -27.89 -12.40
C SER A 111 31.62 -27.44 -11.04
N ARG A 112 31.92 -26.23 -10.57
CA ARG A 112 31.49 -25.72 -9.25
C ARG A 112 30.16 -25.00 -9.29
N PHE A 113 29.90 -24.25 -10.35
CA PHE A 113 28.82 -23.25 -10.39
C PHE A 113 27.84 -23.47 -11.54
N ALA A 114 28.15 -24.34 -12.50
CA ALA A 114 27.17 -24.74 -13.52
C ALA A 114 26.46 -26.02 -13.06
N ASP A 115 25.17 -25.90 -12.75
CA ASP A 115 24.31 -26.96 -12.22
C ASP A 115 24.05 -28.08 -13.27
N GLY A 116 25.08 -28.84 -13.63
CA GLY A 116 25.01 -30.10 -14.38
C GLY A 116 24.44 -30.06 -15.80
N GLY A 117 24.07 -28.90 -16.35
CA GLY A 117 23.38 -28.83 -17.64
C GLY A 117 23.53 -27.55 -18.48
N ASN A 118 24.42 -26.62 -18.12
CA ASN A 118 24.74 -25.46 -18.97
C ASN A 118 26.26 -25.22 -19.00
N ASN A 119 26.79 -24.81 -20.16
CA ASN A 119 28.06 -24.09 -20.19
C ASN A 119 27.76 -22.69 -19.65
N GLY A 120 27.82 -22.49 -18.34
CA GLY A 120 27.76 -21.12 -17.79
C GLY A 120 28.78 -20.27 -18.54
N VAL A 121 28.34 -19.18 -19.16
CA VAL A 121 29.23 -18.24 -19.83
C VAL A 121 29.83 -17.37 -18.74
N PHE A 122 31.07 -17.69 -18.40
CA PHE A 122 31.88 -16.89 -17.50
C PHE A 122 32.72 -15.95 -18.35
N GLU A 123 32.59 -14.66 -18.10
CA GLU A 123 33.42 -13.64 -18.73
C GLU A 123 34.37 -13.03 -17.69
N ASP A 124 35.55 -12.62 -18.14
CA ASP A 124 36.51 -11.88 -17.33
C ASP A 124 36.51 -10.41 -17.73
N GLU A 125 36.17 -9.53 -16.80
CA GLU A 125 36.20 -8.09 -17.01
C GLU A 125 37.36 -7.49 -16.21
N LYS A 126 38.23 -6.72 -16.87
CA LYS A 126 39.37 -6.09 -16.24
C LYS A 126 38.91 -5.07 -15.19
N ILE A 127 39.50 -5.12 -14.00
CA ILE A 127 39.28 -4.11 -12.98
C ILE A 127 40.25 -2.94 -13.21
N ASP A 128 39.70 -1.76 -13.44
CA ASP A 128 40.47 -0.51 -13.44
C ASP A 128 40.44 0.13 -12.04
N GLY A 129 41.60 0.47 -11.48
CA GLY A 129 41.74 1.10 -10.16
C GLY A 129 42.16 0.13 -9.05
N ASP A 130 41.75 0.40 -7.81
CA ASP A 130 42.08 -0.44 -6.65
C ASP A 130 41.25 -1.75 -6.68
N PRO A 131 41.88 -2.91 -6.85
CA PRO A 131 41.17 -4.19 -6.94
C PRO A 131 40.43 -4.55 -5.66
N PHE A 132 40.91 -4.13 -4.49
CA PHE A 132 40.27 -4.45 -3.20
C PHE A 132 39.06 -3.55 -2.93
N GLN A 133 39.09 -2.32 -3.46
CA GLN A 133 37.93 -1.44 -3.44
C GLN A 133 36.85 -1.95 -4.40
N ALA A 134 37.22 -2.34 -5.62
CA ALA A 134 36.31 -2.97 -6.56
C ALA A 134 35.70 -4.26 -5.98
N GLN A 135 36.52 -5.14 -5.39
CA GLN A 135 36.07 -6.36 -4.73
C GLN A 135 35.06 -6.07 -3.60
N MET A 136 35.29 -5.03 -2.79
CA MET A 136 34.35 -4.61 -1.75
C MET A 136 33.01 -4.19 -2.35
N PHE A 137 33.01 -3.38 -3.41
CA PHE A 137 31.78 -2.95 -4.08
C PHE A 137 31.02 -4.12 -4.71
N GLU A 138 31.70 -5.06 -5.36
CA GLU A 138 31.07 -6.25 -5.95
C GLU A 138 30.41 -7.15 -4.89
N ILE A 139 31.04 -7.33 -3.73
CA ILE A 139 30.46 -8.09 -2.62
C ILE A 139 29.20 -7.41 -2.09
N ILE A 140 29.19 -6.07 -2.03
CA ILE A 140 28.04 -5.30 -1.56
C ILE A 140 26.90 -5.38 -2.59
N ASP A 141 27.18 -5.10 -3.86
CA ASP A 141 26.20 -5.17 -4.94
C ASP A 141 25.56 -6.55 -5.01
N GLN A 142 26.35 -7.63 -4.91
CA GLN A 142 25.82 -9.00 -4.87
C GLN A 142 24.86 -9.23 -3.71
N GLN A 143 25.15 -8.71 -2.52
CA GLN A 143 24.26 -8.86 -1.36
C GLN A 143 22.98 -8.03 -1.50
N VAL A 144 23.09 -6.81 -2.04
CA VAL A 144 21.95 -5.92 -2.31
C VAL A 144 21.03 -6.58 -3.34
N ASP A 145 21.59 -7.10 -4.42
CA ASP A 145 20.86 -7.78 -5.48
C ASP A 145 20.15 -9.02 -4.95
N LEU A 146 20.84 -9.86 -4.19
CA LEU A 146 20.26 -11.09 -3.64
C LEU A 146 19.08 -10.80 -2.70
N VAL A 147 19.23 -9.84 -1.79
CA VAL A 147 18.17 -9.44 -0.86
C VAL A 147 17.01 -8.81 -1.62
N THR A 148 17.27 -7.91 -2.55
CA THR A 148 16.23 -7.20 -3.33
C THR A 148 15.47 -8.14 -4.26
N GLN A 149 16.15 -9.09 -4.91
CA GLN A 149 15.53 -10.12 -5.74
C GLN A 149 14.65 -11.05 -4.92
N LEU A 150 15.12 -11.49 -3.74
CA LEU A 150 14.29 -12.30 -2.84
C LEU A 150 13.04 -11.51 -2.40
N THR A 151 13.19 -10.24 -2.02
CA THR A 151 12.03 -9.39 -1.67
C THR A 151 11.04 -9.29 -2.85
N ALA A 152 11.54 -9.10 -4.07
CA ALA A 152 10.71 -9.02 -5.28
C ALA A 152 9.97 -10.33 -5.54
N GLN A 153 10.61 -11.49 -5.39
CA GLN A 153 9.96 -12.78 -5.57
C GLN A 153 8.95 -13.09 -4.45
N LEU A 154 9.28 -12.80 -3.19
CA LEU A 154 8.37 -13.03 -2.05
C LEU A 154 7.06 -12.24 -2.18
N LYS A 155 7.10 -11.04 -2.78
CA LYS A 155 5.89 -10.28 -3.11
C LYS A 155 4.92 -11.06 -4.02
N LEU A 156 5.45 -11.88 -4.92
CA LEU A 156 4.70 -12.66 -5.92
C LEU A 156 4.15 -14.00 -5.39
N THR A 157 4.37 -14.34 -4.11
CA THR A 157 3.78 -15.55 -3.50
C THR A 157 2.25 -15.54 -3.74
N PRO A 158 1.58 -16.67 -4.05
CA PRO A 158 0.15 -16.64 -4.37
C PRO A 158 -0.67 -15.93 -3.29
N THR A 159 -1.55 -15.00 -3.68
CA THR A 159 -2.47 -14.34 -2.74
C THR A 159 -3.78 -15.08 -2.65
N LEU A 160 -4.59 -14.79 -1.62
CA LEU A 160 -5.94 -15.33 -1.48
C LEU A 160 -6.79 -15.11 -2.75
N ALA A 161 -6.61 -13.98 -3.43
CA ALA A 161 -7.34 -13.66 -4.64
C ALA A 161 -6.84 -14.39 -5.90
N ASP A 162 -5.53 -14.63 -5.99
CA ASP A 162 -4.97 -15.43 -7.08
C ASP A 162 -5.50 -16.86 -7.02
N VAL A 163 -5.54 -17.42 -5.81
CA VAL A 163 -6.08 -18.76 -5.55
C VAL A 163 -7.58 -18.80 -5.81
N ALA A 164 -8.35 -17.80 -5.37
CA ALA A 164 -9.78 -17.73 -5.66
C ALA A 164 -10.06 -17.68 -7.16
N THR A 165 -9.26 -16.92 -7.91
CA THR A 165 -9.37 -16.83 -9.36
C THR A 165 -8.97 -18.14 -10.04
N ALA A 166 -7.87 -18.78 -9.60
CA ALA A 166 -7.43 -20.06 -10.13
C ALA A 166 -8.45 -21.18 -9.86
N SER A 167 -9.01 -21.22 -8.65
CA SER A 167 -10.03 -22.19 -8.24
C SER A 167 -11.27 -22.11 -9.12
N ILE A 168 -11.87 -20.92 -9.23
CA ILE A 168 -13.06 -20.75 -10.07
C ILE A 168 -12.76 -20.99 -11.55
N THR A 169 -11.55 -20.69 -12.03
CA THR A 169 -11.13 -20.99 -13.41
C THR A 169 -11.10 -22.49 -13.67
N ALA A 170 -10.53 -23.28 -12.75
CA ALA A 170 -10.47 -24.74 -12.88
C ALA A 170 -11.86 -25.36 -12.87
N GLU A 171 -12.71 -24.95 -11.93
CA GLU A 171 -14.08 -25.47 -11.81
C GLU A 171 -14.97 -25.11 -13.00
N LEU A 172 -14.85 -23.89 -13.53
CA LEU A 172 -15.62 -23.48 -14.72
C LEU A 172 -15.21 -24.25 -15.98
N ARG A 173 -13.92 -24.58 -16.15
CA ARG A 173 -13.46 -25.43 -17.27
C ARG A 173 -14.06 -26.83 -17.20
N THR A 174 -14.29 -27.34 -15.99
CA THR A 174 -14.90 -28.66 -15.77
C THR A 174 -16.42 -28.61 -15.93
N ALA A 175 -17.09 -27.62 -15.34
CA ALA A 175 -18.54 -27.50 -15.35
C ALA A 175 -19.12 -27.04 -16.69
N LEU A 176 -18.37 -26.21 -17.44
CA LEU A 176 -18.80 -25.57 -18.69
C LEU A 176 -17.73 -25.67 -19.79
N PRO A 177 -17.28 -26.88 -20.19
CA PRO A 177 -16.17 -27.05 -21.15
C PRO A 177 -16.49 -26.55 -22.56
N TYR A 178 -17.77 -26.45 -22.89
CA TYR A 178 -18.26 -25.97 -24.19
C TYR A 178 -18.37 -24.43 -24.26
N MET A 179 -18.17 -23.72 -23.15
CA MET A 179 -18.26 -22.26 -23.07
C MET A 179 -16.89 -21.68 -22.69
N PRO A 180 -16.27 -20.82 -23.52
CA PRO A 180 -15.02 -20.18 -23.17
C PRO A 180 -15.27 -19.08 -22.12
N VAL A 181 -15.12 -19.43 -20.85
CA VAL A 181 -15.29 -18.50 -19.73
C VAL A 181 -13.92 -18.12 -19.16
N ASP A 182 -13.61 -16.82 -19.17
CA ASP A 182 -12.47 -16.24 -18.47
C ASP A 182 -12.97 -15.46 -17.24
N PRO A 183 -12.72 -15.95 -16.01
CA PRO A 183 -13.25 -15.32 -14.81
C PRO A 183 -12.79 -13.89 -14.55
N ARG A 184 -11.66 -13.46 -15.13
CA ARG A 184 -11.14 -12.09 -14.96
C ARG A 184 -11.88 -11.07 -15.80
N SER A 185 -12.45 -11.48 -16.94
CA SER A 185 -13.14 -10.60 -17.88
C SER A 185 -14.66 -10.82 -17.92
N HIS A 186 -15.13 -12.03 -17.61
CA HIS A 186 -16.56 -12.34 -17.61
C HIS A 186 -17.26 -11.69 -16.43
N LEU A 187 -18.37 -11.02 -16.73
CA LEU A 187 -19.14 -10.25 -15.76
C LEU A 187 -20.37 -11.04 -15.28
N LEU A 188 -20.70 -10.87 -14.00
CA LEU A 188 -21.97 -11.25 -13.40
C LEU A 188 -22.66 -10.02 -12.82
N GLN A 189 -23.98 -10.11 -12.67
CA GLN A 189 -24.79 -9.06 -12.06
C GLN A 189 -25.39 -9.55 -10.73
N ILE A 190 -25.46 -8.66 -9.75
CA ILE A 190 -26.22 -8.87 -8.51
C ILE A 190 -27.56 -8.15 -8.67
N VAL A 191 -28.66 -8.90 -8.58
CA VAL A 191 -30.02 -8.41 -8.84
C VAL A 191 -30.98 -8.81 -7.72
N PRO A 192 -32.07 -8.05 -7.47
CA PRO A 192 -33.10 -8.46 -6.54
C PRO A 192 -33.69 -9.84 -6.89
N GLN A 193 -34.14 -10.56 -5.87
CA GLN A 193 -34.85 -11.83 -6.06
C GLN A 193 -36.27 -11.63 -6.61
N SER A 194 -36.90 -10.47 -6.37
CA SER A 194 -38.22 -10.12 -6.91
C SER A 194 -38.13 -9.75 -8.40
N ASP A 195 -38.94 -10.39 -9.24
CA ASP A 195 -38.99 -10.07 -10.68
C ASP A 195 -39.67 -8.72 -10.98
N VAL A 196 -40.37 -8.13 -10.00
CA VAL A 196 -41.04 -6.82 -10.12
C VAL A 196 -40.02 -5.67 -10.24
N ASP A 197 -38.84 -5.82 -9.64
CA ASP A 197 -37.73 -4.85 -9.68
C ASP A 197 -36.50 -5.37 -10.45
N ALA A 198 -36.67 -6.43 -11.27
CA ALA A 198 -35.58 -7.13 -11.98
C ALA A 198 -34.77 -6.26 -12.95
N SER A 199 -35.23 -5.04 -13.24
CA SER A 199 -34.52 -4.01 -14.00
C SER A 199 -33.52 -3.20 -13.17
N SER A 200 -33.51 -3.32 -11.84
CA SER A 200 -32.54 -2.66 -10.97
C SER A 200 -31.34 -3.58 -10.73
N ILE A 201 -30.21 -3.27 -11.38
CA ILE A 201 -28.94 -3.96 -11.17
C ILE A 201 -28.22 -3.27 -10.01
N LEU A 202 -27.92 -4.01 -8.94
CA LEU A 202 -27.24 -3.46 -7.75
C LEU A 202 -25.76 -3.23 -8.03
N LEU A 203 -25.12 -4.22 -8.67
CA LEU A 203 -23.69 -4.24 -8.96
C LEU A 203 -23.41 -5.18 -10.12
N THR A 204 -22.46 -4.79 -10.96
CA THR A 204 -21.83 -5.66 -11.97
C THR A 204 -20.38 -5.87 -11.55
N GLN A 205 -19.93 -7.12 -11.47
CA GLN A 205 -18.56 -7.47 -11.09
C GLN A 205 -18.07 -8.68 -11.85
N THR A 206 -16.77 -8.93 -11.85
CA THR A 206 -16.18 -10.12 -12.51
C THR A 206 -16.46 -11.39 -11.72
N LEU A 207 -16.41 -12.54 -12.39
CA LEU A 207 -16.48 -13.84 -11.71
C LEU A 207 -15.33 -14.03 -10.69
N ALA A 208 -14.14 -13.55 -11.02
CA ALA A 208 -12.98 -13.57 -10.13
C ALA A 208 -13.20 -12.75 -8.84
N GLN A 209 -13.78 -11.55 -8.96
CA GLN A 209 -14.14 -10.73 -7.79
C GLN A 209 -15.18 -11.43 -6.91
N ALA A 210 -16.20 -12.06 -7.51
CA ALA A 210 -17.19 -12.83 -6.76
C ALA A 210 -16.59 -14.05 -6.05
N ALA A 211 -15.63 -14.73 -6.68
CA ALA A 211 -14.95 -15.88 -6.08
C ALA A 211 -14.05 -15.44 -4.91
N PHE A 212 -13.40 -14.28 -5.03
CA PHE A 212 -12.66 -13.68 -3.93
C PHE A 212 -13.58 -13.31 -2.75
N ASP A 213 -14.76 -12.76 -3.03
CA ASP A 213 -15.75 -12.45 -1.98
C ASP A 213 -16.18 -13.71 -1.22
N ASP A 214 -16.40 -14.81 -1.94
CA ASP A 214 -16.73 -16.10 -1.35
C ASP A 214 -15.56 -16.67 -0.53
N ALA A 215 -14.31 -16.54 -1.01
CA ALA A 215 -13.10 -16.95 -0.28
C ALA A 215 -12.88 -16.13 1.01
N CYS A 216 -13.26 -14.85 1.00
CA CYS A 216 -13.30 -13.98 2.17
C CYS A 216 -14.50 -14.25 3.10
N LYS A 217 -15.40 -15.17 2.73
CA LYS A 217 -16.64 -15.49 3.47
C LYS A 217 -17.54 -14.26 3.66
N LEU A 218 -17.60 -13.36 2.67
CA LEU A 218 -18.53 -12.24 2.72
C LEU A 218 -19.98 -12.75 2.78
N PRO A 219 -20.83 -12.19 3.66
CA PRO A 219 -22.23 -12.59 3.73
C PRO A 219 -22.95 -12.22 2.43
N LYS A 220 -23.66 -13.19 1.85
CA LYS A 220 -24.51 -12.95 0.67
C LYS A 220 -25.65 -12.00 1.05
N ALA A 221 -25.84 -10.94 0.27
CA ALA A 221 -26.88 -9.94 0.53
C ALA A 221 -28.29 -10.57 0.51
N THR A 222 -29.05 -10.40 1.60
CA THR A 222 -30.39 -10.96 1.73
C THR A 222 -31.35 -10.33 0.71
N GLY A 223 -32.12 -11.16 0.00
CA GLY A 223 -33.04 -10.69 -1.05
C GLY A 223 -32.41 -10.42 -2.41
N PHE A 224 -31.12 -10.74 -2.61
CA PHE A 224 -30.43 -10.64 -3.89
C PHE A 224 -29.98 -12.01 -4.43
N ARG A 225 -29.71 -12.09 -5.73
CA ARG A 225 -29.17 -13.28 -6.42
C ARG A 225 -28.14 -12.89 -7.48
N ARG A 226 -27.24 -13.83 -7.82
CA ARG A 226 -26.33 -13.73 -8.96
C ARG A 226 -27.09 -14.01 -10.25
N ARG A 227 -26.98 -13.11 -11.23
CA ARG A 227 -27.41 -13.30 -12.63
C ARG A 227 -26.14 -13.45 -13.47
N PHE A 228 -25.93 -14.64 -14.01
CA PHE A 228 -24.78 -14.95 -14.87
C PHE A 228 -25.06 -14.53 -16.31
N LEU A 229 -24.04 -14.00 -16.98
CA LEU A 229 -24.09 -13.52 -18.35
C LEU A 229 -23.18 -14.37 -19.24
N ASP A 230 -23.56 -14.52 -20.51
CA ASP A 230 -22.66 -15.06 -21.54
C ASP A 230 -21.70 -13.98 -22.07
N ALA A 231 -20.81 -14.37 -22.99
CA ALA A 231 -19.82 -13.47 -23.62
C ALA A 231 -20.47 -12.31 -24.41
N GLN A 232 -21.76 -12.44 -24.75
CA GLN A 232 -22.56 -11.43 -25.45
C GLN A 232 -23.44 -10.61 -24.50
N GLY A 233 -23.36 -10.85 -23.18
CA GLY A 233 -24.09 -10.09 -22.16
C GLY A 233 -25.56 -10.47 -22.00
N ALA A 234 -26.00 -11.57 -22.62
CA ALA A 234 -27.31 -12.14 -22.41
C ALA A 234 -27.30 -13.04 -21.16
N GLN A 235 -28.46 -13.15 -20.50
CA GLN A 235 -28.60 -14.03 -19.35
C GLN A 235 -28.49 -15.49 -19.81
N VAL A 236 -27.60 -16.25 -19.17
CA VAL A 236 -27.41 -17.67 -19.48
C VAL A 236 -28.67 -18.49 -19.13
N LYS A 237 -28.79 -19.67 -19.75
CA LYS A 237 -29.92 -20.57 -19.51
C LYS A 237 -29.91 -21.05 -18.05
N ALA A 238 -31.08 -21.46 -17.56
CA ALA A 238 -31.22 -21.93 -16.17
C ALA A 238 -30.30 -23.13 -15.84
N SER A 239 -30.06 -24.03 -16.80
CA SER A 239 -29.10 -25.13 -16.67
C SER A 239 -27.68 -24.63 -16.42
N ASP A 240 -27.24 -23.67 -17.24
CA ASP A 240 -25.87 -23.18 -17.24
C ASP A 240 -25.66 -22.31 -15.99
N ALA A 241 -26.66 -21.53 -15.58
CA ALA A 241 -26.66 -20.79 -14.32
C ALA A 241 -26.53 -21.72 -13.08
N ALA A 242 -27.13 -22.91 -13.13
CA ALA A 242 -26.95 -23.92 -12.08
C ALA A 242 -25.51 -24.45 -12.08
N SER A 243 -24.93 -24.71 -13.26
CA SER A 243 -23.52 -25.10 -13.40
C SER A 243 -22.55 -24.02 -12.91
N PHE A 244 -22.82 -22.74 -13.19
CA PHE A 244 -22.05 -21.64 -12.60
C PHE A 244 -22.13 -21.66 -11.08
N THR A 245 -23.33 -21.78 -10.51
CA THR A 245 -23.51 -21.82 -9.05
C THR A 245 -22.77 -22.99 -8.42
N GLN A 246 -22.86 -24.18 -9.03
CA GLN A 246 -22.14 -25.37 -8.62
C GLN A 246 -20.61 -25.19 -8.68
N ALA A 247 -20.10 -24.53 -9.72
CA ALA A 247 -18.67 -24.22 -9.84
C ALA A 247 -18.19 -23.31 -8.71
N PHE A 248 -18.98 -22.32 -8.29
CA PHE A 248 -18.66 -21.50 -7.11
C PHE A 248 -18.63 -22.31 -5.82
N ASP A 249 -19.59 -23.21 -5.62
CA ASP A 249 -19.66 -24.04 -4.40
C ASP A 249 -18.46 -25.01 -4.33
N TYR A 250 -18.08 -25.65 -5.45
CA TYR A 250 -16.88 -26.51 -5.49
C TYR A 250 -15.58 -25.72 -5.38
N ALA A 251 -15.49 -24.53 -5.97
CA ALA A 251 -14.30 -23.70 -5.88
C ALA A 251 -13.96 -23.32 -4.43
N VAL A 252 -14.97 -23.16 -3.57
CA VAL A 252 -14.80 -22.93 -2.13
C VAL A 252 -14.43 -24.22 -1.40
N ALA A 253 -14.98 -25.37 -1.79
CA ALA A 253 -14.73 -26.65 -1.14
C ALA A 253 -13.29 -27.16 -1.34
N GLY A 254 -12.76 -27.09 -2.58
CA GLY A 254 -11.38 -27.50 -2.92
C GLY A 254 -10.31 -26.44 -2.63
N PHE A 255 -10.71 -25.29 -2.09
CA PHE A 255 -9.85 -24.12 -1.94
C PHE A 255 -8.55 -24.37 -1.14
N PRO A 256 -8.55 -25.06 0.02
CA PRO A 256 -7.34 -25.23 0.82
C PRO A 256 -6.26 -26.07 0.13
N GLU A 257 -6.65 -27.19 -0.49
CA GLU A 257 -5.73 -28.09 -1.19
C GLU A 257 -5.06 -27.39 -2.38
N LEU A 258 -5.87 -26.69 -3.20
CA LEU A 258 -5.36 -25.92 -4.32
C LEU A 258 -4.36 -24.82 -3.88
N TYR A 259 -4.59 -24.16 -2.74
CA TYR A 259 -3.66 -23.14 -2.25
C TYR A 259 -2.29 -23.76 -1.93
N ILE A 260 -2.26 -24.91 -1.26
CA ILE A 260 -1.01 -25.61 -0.94
C ILE A 260 -0.27 -26.00 -2.23
N ASP A 261 -0.99 -26.53 -3.22
CA ASP A 261 -0.41 -26.91 -4.51
C ASP A 261 0.16 -25.72 -5.27
N LEU A 262 -0.55 -24.58 -5.30
CA LEU A 262 -0.07 -23.35 -5.91
C LEU A 262 1.14 -22.76 -5.19
N LEU A 263 1.20 -22.87 -3.86
CA LEU A 263 2.35 -22.44 -3.08
C LEU A 263 3.58 -23.31 -3.37
N GLY A 264 3.40 -24.64 -3.48
CA GLY A 264 4.47 -25.56 -3.90
C GLY A 264 4.96 -25.24 -5.32
N ALA A 265 4.03 -25.13 -6.27
CA ALA A 265 4.33 -24.78 -7.66
C ALA A 265 5.01 -23.40 -7.80
N PHE A 266 4.73 -22.45 -6.90
CA PHE A 266 5.41 -21.17 -6.87
C PHE A 266 6.91 -21.31 -6.57
N TRP A 267 7.26 -22.11 -5.55
CA TRP A 267 8.65 -22.34 -5.14
C TRP A 267 9.44 -23.14 -6.17
N ASP A 268 8.81 -24.15 -6.77
CA ASP A 268 9.39 -24.97 -7.84
C ASP A 268 9.40 -24.26 -9.21
N GLY A 269 8.63 -23.18 -9.35
CA GLY A 269 8.55 -22.38 -10.57
C GLY A 269 9.85 -21.63 -10.87
N ALA A 270 10.20 -21.56 -12.15
CA ALA A 270 11.34 -20.78 -12.61
C ALA A 270 11.16 -19.28 -12.32
N TRP A 271 12.26 -18.60 -11.99
CA TRP A 271 12.30 -17.15 -11.79
C TRP A 271 13.37 -16.45 -12.65
N SER A 272 14.48 -17.14 -12.96
CA SER A 272 15.50 -16.71 -13.92
C SER A 272 16.06 -17.97 -14.61
N ASP A 273 15.97 -18.03 -15.94
CA ASP A 273 16.31 -19.20 -16.77
C ASP A 273 15.69 -20.52 -16.27
N ARG A 274 16.54 -21.47 -15.83
CA ARG A 274 16.18 -22.78 -15.27
C ARG A 274 16.21 -22.83 -13.74
N ARG A 275 16.55 -21.73 -13.05
CA ARG A 275 16.61 -21.68 -11.58
C ARG A 275 15.23 -21.43 -10.99
N THR A 276 14.93 -22.16 -9.93
CA THR A 276 13.66 -22.08 -9.20
C THR A 276 13.73 -21.00 -8.13
N ARG A 277 12.57 -20.51 -7.67
CA ARG A 277 12.53 -19.57 -6.52
C ARG A 277 13.11 -20.20 -5.26
N ARG A 278 12.96 -21.53 -5.13
CA ARG A 278 13.62 -22.32 -4.09
C ARG A 278 15.14 -22.18 -4.15
N ASP A 279 15.76 -22.22 -5.34
CA ASP A 279 17.21 -22.05 -5.48
C ASP A 279 17.67 -20.65 -5.03
N LEU A 280 16.91 -19.60 -5.34
CA LEU A 280 17.16 -18.24 -4.85
C LEU A 280 17.08 -18.18 -3.31
N ALA A 281 16.09 -18.85 -2.70
CA ALA A 281 15.97 -18.93 -1.25
C ALA A 281 17.16 -19.68 -0.61
N VAL A 282 17.62 -20.77 -1.24
CA VAL A 282 18.80 -21.53 -0.79
C VAL A 282 20.06 -20.68 -0.85
N GLU A 283 20.28 -19.96 -1.96
CA GLU A 283 21.46 -19.10 -2.08
C GLU A 283 21.40 -17.91 -1.11
N THR A 284 20.21 -17.35 -0.87
CA THR A 284 20.03 -16.27 0.12
C THR A 284 20.35 -16.76 1.53
N PHE A 285 19.82 -17.92 1.92
CA PHE A 285 20.11 -18.53 3.22
C PHE A 285 21.61 -18.86 3.36
N ASN A 286 22.22 -19.46 2.33
CA ASN A 286 23.66 -19.76 2.27
C ASN A 286 24.52 -18.49 2.45
N SER A 287 24.19 -17.42 1.72
CA SER A 287 24.87 -16.11 1.84
C SER A 287 24.76 -15.56 3.25
N SER A 288 23.59 -15.69 3.89
CA SER A 288 23.37 -15.24 5.27
C SER A 288 24.21 -16.03 6.29
N VAL A 289 24.29 -17.36 6.15
CA VAL A 289 25.15 -18.22 6.99
C VAL A 289 26.63 -17.85 6.81
N ARG A 290 27.10 -17.68 5.56
CA ARG A 290 28.48 -17.31 5.25
C ARG A 290 28.86 -15.96 5.84
N ARG A 291 27.99 -14.96 5.70
CA ARG A 291 28.20 -13.62 6.27
C ARG A 291 28.44 -13.68 7.77
N GLU A 292 27.63 -14.43 8.51
CA GLU A 292 27.80 -14.57 9.96
C GLU A 292 29.11 -15.30 10.31
N LEU A 293 29.47 -16.36 9.57
CA LEU A 293 30.76 -17.05 9.77
C LEU A 293 31.97 -16.13 9.49
N TYR A 294 31.91 -15.29 8.46
CA TYR A 294 32.94 -14.29 8.19
C TYR A 294 32.97 -13.18 9.25
N GLY A 295 31.80 -12.76 9.77
CA GLY A 295 31.70 -11.82 10.89
C GLY A 295 32.39 -12.32 12.17
N MET A 296 32.24 -13.60 12.50
CA MET A 296 32.95 -14.22 13.63
C MET A 296 34.48 -14.11 13.49
N ARG A 297 35.01 -14.10 12.27
CA ARG A 297 36.45 -13.95 12.02
C ARG A 297 36.94 -12.51 12.26
N SER A 298 36.12 -11.48 11.99
CA SER A 298 36.52 -10.09 12.25
C SER A 298 36.64 -9.79 13.75
N ASP A 299 35.89 -10.49 14.60
CA ASP A 299 35.97 -10.36 16.07
C ASP A 299 37.12 -11.18 16.69
N ASP A 300 37.99 -11.76 15.85
CA ASP A 300 39.06 -12.72 16.20
C ASP A 300 38.61 -13.92 17.05
N SER A 301 37.30 -14.20 17.05
CA SER A 301 36.68 -15.28 17.85
C SER A 301 36.99 -16.68 17.29
N VAL A 302 37.35 -16.77 16.01
CA VAL A 302 37.58 -18.04 15.28
C VAL A 302 38.87 -17.97 14.46
N ARG A 303 39.77 -18.94 14.63
CA ARG A 303 40.98 -19.11 13.80
C ARG A 303 40.63 -19.51 12.36
N MET A 304 41.45 -19.14 11.37
CA MET A 304 41.19 -19.46 9.95
C MET A 304 41.04 -20.96 9.67
N SER A 305 41.82 -21.82 10.32
CA SER A 305 41.64 -23.28 10.19
C SER A 305 40.26 -23.76 10.65
N ARG A 306 39.75 -23.19 11.76
CA ARG A 306 38.42 -23.47 12.30
C ARG A 306 37.33 -22.89 11.39
N LEU A 307 37.54 -21.71 10.79
CA LEU A 307 36.60 -21.13 9.81
C LEU A 307 36.47 -22.01 8.57
N LYS A 308 37.57 -22.53 8.01
CA LYS A 308 37.54 -23.47 6.87
C LYS A 308 36.77 -24.75 7.21
N THR A 309 36.91 -25.28 8.42
CA THR A 309 36.08 -26.40 8.92
C THR A 309 34.59 -26.04 8.94
N LEU A 310 34.22 -24.86 9.43
CA LEU A 310 32.83 -24.41 9.52
C LEU A 310 32.20 -24.08 8.15
N LEU A 311 33.01 -23.68 7.17
CA LEU A 311 32.56 -23.43 5.79
C LEU A 311 32.43 -24.72 4.97
N SER A 312 33.04 -25.83 5.40
CA SER A 312 33.00 -27.11 4.65
C SER A 312 31.59 -27.64 4.34
N PRO A 313 30.57 -27.53 5.23
CA PRO A 313 29.21 -27.98 4.92
C PRO A 313 28.48 -27.10 3.90
N LEU A 314 29.06 -25.94 3.55
CA LEU A 314 28.50 -24.95 2.63
C LEU A 314 29.16 -24.99 1.24
N GLN A 315 30.14 -25.88 1.03
CA GLN A 315 30.84 -25.98 -0.24
C GLN A 315 29.92 -26.53 -1.34
N PRO A 316 29.98 -25.96 -2.55
CA PRO A 316 29.10 -26.35 -3.67
C PRO A 316 29.40 -27.75 -4.26
N THR A 317 30.48 -28.40 -3.84
CA THR A 317 30.92 -29.69 -4.38
C THR A 317 30.18 -30.87 -3.77
N SER A 318 29.20 -31.37 -4.55
CA SER A 318 28.51 -32.67 -4.47
C SER A 318 27.15 -32.72 -3.75
N ARG A 319 26.19 -33.40 -4.40
CA ARG A 319 24.81 -33.65 -3.91
C ARG A 319 24.74 -34.46 -2.61
N HIS A 320 25.89 -34.96 -2.14
CA HIS A 320 26.06 -35.67 -0.88
C HIS A 320 27.15 -35.03 -0.04
N VAL A 321 26.87 -34.86 1.26
CA VAL A 321 27.89 -34.55 2.27
C VAL A 321 28.81 -35.77 2.39
N PRO A 322 30.13 -35.65 2.17
CA PRO A 322 31.05 -36.76 2.41
C PRO A 322 30.97 -37.23 3.88
N ASP A 323 30.91 -38.54 4.13
CA ASP A 323 30.87 -39.12 5.49
C ASP A 323 32.07 -38.69 6.37
N ASP A 324 33.17 -38.26 5.75
CA ASP A 324 34.40 -37.75 6.37
C ASP A 324 34.45 -36.20 6.52
N SER A 325 33.30 -35.51 6.40
CA SER A 325 33.26 -34.05 6.59
C SER A 325 33.76 -33.67 8.01
N PRO A 326 34.68 -32.69 8.12
CA PRO A 326 35.25 -32.30 9.42
C PRO A 326 34.25 -31.58 10.34
N ALA A 327 33.05 -31.25 9.86
CA ALA A 327 31.97 -30.68 10.65
C ALA A 327 30.66 -31.44 10.41
N ARG A 328 29.98 -31.82 11.50
CA ARG A 328 28.68 -32.51 11.46
C ARG A 328 27.55 -31.52 11.74
N CYS A 329 26.48 -31.59 10.95
CA CYS A 329 25.30 -30.74 11.11
C CYS A 329 24.10 -31.56 11.60
N ALA A 330 23.28 -30.96 12.46
CA ALA A 330 22.06 -31.57 12.97
C ALA A 330 20.85 -30.62 12.95
N ARG A 331 19.66 -31.18 12.71
CA ARG A 331 18.33 -30.60 12.99
C ARG A 331 18.07 -30.64 14.49
N LEU A 332 17.23 -29.72 14.96
CA LEU A 332 16.73 -29.71 16.32
C LEU A 332 15.24 -30.08 16.33
N GLU A 333 14.86 -30.95 17.27
CA GLU A 333 13.47 -31.28 17.60
C GLU A 333 13.24 -30.95 19.07
N VAL A 334 12.12 -30.29 19.39
CA VAL A 334 11.81 -29.84 20.75
C VAL A 334 10.54 -30.50 21.30
N LYS A 335 10.56 -30.82 22.59
CA LYS A 335 9.43 -31.39 23.35
C LYS A 335 9.30 -30.68 24.70
N VAL A 336 8.07 -30.43 25.17
CA VAL A 336 7.80 -29.85 26.49
C VAL A 336 6.92 -30.82 27.27
N GLY A 337 7.48 -31.44 28.31
CA GLY A 337 6.80 -32.51 29.06
C GLY A 337 6.52 -33.73 28.16
N ASP A 338 5.27 -34.19 28.15
CA ASP A 338 4.80 -35.33 27.33
C ASP A 338 4.20 -34.88 25.98
N SER A 339 4.52 -33.68 25.50
CA SER A 339 4.06 -33.23 24.17
C SER A 339 4.67 -34.07 23.05
N ALA A 340 4.00 -34.10 21.90
CA ALA A 340 4.63 -34.53 20.66
C ALA A 340 5.87 -33.67 20.36
N GLY A 341 6.84 -34.24 19.64
CA GLY A 341 8.03 -33.52 19.21
C GLY A 341 7.76 -32.62 18.03
N CYS A 342 8.25 -31.38 18.11
CA CYS A 342 8.13 -30.39 17.07
C CYS A 342 9.50 -30.17 16.43
N SER A 343 9.59 -30.39 15.11
CA SER A 343 10.80 -30.07 14.35
C SER A 343 10.93 -28.55 14.20
N LEU A 344 12.15 -28.03 14.39
CA LEU A 344 12.45 -26.62 14.20
C LEU A 344 12.90 -26.32 12.77
N ALA A 345 12.26 -25.35 12.11
CA ALA A 345 12.57 -24.96 10.75
C ALA A 345 13.68 -23.89 10.67
N GLY A 346 14.49 -23.94 9.62
CA GLY A 346 15.50 -22.89 9.31
C GLY A 346 16.68 -22.79 10.28
N THR A 347 16.71 -23.59 11.35
CA THR A 347 17.77 -23.58 12.37
C THR A 347 18.52 -24.92 12.43
N PHE A 348 19.78 -24.89 12.85
CA PHE A 348 20.64 -26.06 12.92
C PHE A 348 21.77 -25.90 13.92
N VAL A 349 22.43 -27.00 14.25
CA VAL A 349 23.67 -27.02 15.03
C VAL A 349 24.81 -27.54 14.18
N ILE A 350 25.98 -26.91 14.28
CA ILE A 350 27.26 -27.42 13.77
C ILE A 350 28.10 -27.93 14.95
N GLN A 351 28.61 -29.15 14.80
CA GLN A 351 29.65 -29.73 15.66
C GLN A 351 31.00 -29.61 14.93
N PRO A 352 31.91 -28.71 15.37
CA PRO A 352 33.21 -28.55 14.75
C PRO A 352 34.17 -29.66 15.19
N GLY A 353 34.45 -30.65 14.33
CA GLY A 353 35.50 -31.64 14.53
C GLY A 353 35.04 -33.09 14.60
N MET A 354 36.00 -34.00 14.42
CA MET A 354 35.87 -35.45 14.64
C MET A 354 36.71 -35.79 15.88
N GLY A 355 36.07 -35.94 17.05
CA GLY A 355 36.75 -36.22 18.33
C GLY A 355 35.83 -36.09 19.57
N ASP A 356 36.41 -36.05 20.77
CA ASP A 356 35.69 -35.87 22.06
C ASP A 356 35.17 -34.43 22.30
N ASP A 357 35.35 -33.51 21.34
CA ASP A 357 34.82 -32.14 21.42
C ASP A 357 33.29 -32.16 21.29
N ARG A 358 32.61 -31.84 22.39
CA ARG A 358 31.15 -31.78 22.49
C ARG A 358 30.58 -30.39 22.20
N SER A 359 31.44 -29.42 21.87
CA SER A 359 31.01 -28.04 21.63
C SER A 359 30.05 -27.95 20.44
N LEU A 360 29.06 -27.09 20.59
CA LEU A 360 28.00 -26.88 19.62
C LEU A 360 27.97 -25.41 19.21
N LEU A 361 27.80 -25.17 17.91
CA LEU A 361 27.46 -23.85 17.38
C LEU A 361 26.03 -23.90 16.87
N TRP A 362 25.12 -23.24 17.57
CA TRP A 362 23.72 -23.14 17.16
C TRP A 362 23.53 -21.94 16.25
N PHE A 363 23.00 -22.18 15.04
CA PHE A 363 22.54 -21.13 14.14
C PHE A 363 21.09 -20.79 14.45
N SER A 364 20.84 -19.66 15.11
CA SER A 364 19.51 -19.23 15.55
C SER A 364 18.61 -18.80 14.37
N PRO A 365 17.28 -18.74 14.57
CA PRO A 365 16.35 -18.16 13.57
C PRO A 365 16.64 -16.70 13.21
N SER A 366 17.38 -15.97 14.05
CA SER A 366 17.87 -14.62 13.76
C SER A 366 19.19 -14.59 13.00
N HIS A 367 19.63 -15.74 12.45
CA HIS A 367 20.86 -15.92 11.69
C HIS A 367 22.12 -15.53 12.45
N ARG A 368 22.16 -15.87 13.75
CA ARG A 368 23.33 -15.67 14.61
C ARG A 368 23.88 -17.02 15.03
N PHE A 369 25.21 -17.14 15.08
CA PHE A 369 25.84 -18.31 15.67
C PHE A 369 26.08 -18.09 17.17
N VAL A 370 25.55 -18.99 17.99
CA VAL A 370 25.72 -18.98 19.45
C VAL A 370 26.45 -20.25 19.86
N GLY A 371 27.57 -20.09 20.58
CA GLY A 371 28.39 -21.20 21.07
C GLY A 371 27.91 -21.78 22.39
N PHE A 372 27.94 -23.10 22.51
CA PHE A 372 27.62 -23.86 23.70
C PHE A 372 28.65 -24.96 23.93
N ASP A 373 28.88 -25.32 25.19
CA ASP A 373 29.85 -26.37 25.55
C ASP A 373 29.33 -27.76 25.19
N ASP A 374 28.00 -27.98 25.23
CA ASP A 374 27.34 -29.25 24.95
C ASP A 374 25.82 -29.10 24.70
N LEU A 375 25.14 -30.23 24.46
CA LEU A 375 23.68 -30.25 24.27
C LEU A 375 22.90 -29.85 25.54
N ALA A 376 23.46 -30.10 26.72
CA ALA A 376 22.80 -29.81 27.99
C ALA A 376 22.74 -28.29 28.24
N SER A 377 23.82 -27.57 27.98
CA SER A 377 23.91 -26.11 28.07
C SER A 377 23.01 -25.41 27.04
N LEU A 378 22.96 -25.91 25.80
CA LEU A 378 21.98 -25.46 24.80
C LEU A 378 20.53 -25.67 25.29
N THR A 379 20.21 -26.86 25.80
CA THR A 379 18.86 -27.19 26.30
C THR A 379 18.46 -26.31 27.50
N ALA A 380 19.39 -26.03 28.40
CA ALA A 380 19.18 -25.14 29.53
C ALA A 380 18.87 -23.70 29.07
N TYR A 381 19.62 -23.20 28.09
CA TYR A 381 19.37 -21.88 27.50
C TYR A 381 17.99 -21.82 26.83
N LEU A 382 17.65 -22.80 26.00
CA LEU A 382 16.36 -22.89 25.30
C LEU A 382 15.16 -23.10 26.24
N THR A 383 15.40 -23.50 27.50
CA THR A 383 14.36 -23.59 28.54
C THR A 383 14.01 -22.22 29.13
N THR A 384 14.91 -21.23 29.06
CA THR A 384 14.67 -19.86 29.56
C THR A 384 13.61 -19.12 28.73
N ALA A 385 13.00 -18.08 29.29
CA ALA A 385 12.04 -17.25 28.56
C ALA A 385 12.65 -16.65 27.28
N GLN A 386 13.88 -16.14 27.36
CA GLN A 386 14.60 -15.61 26.21
C GLN A 386 14.87 -16.68 25.15
N GLY A 387 15.33 -17.86 25.55
CA GLY A 387 15.60 -18.96 24.62
C GLY A 387 14.34 -19.45 23.92
N ARG A 388 13.21 -19.56 24.63
CA ARG A 388 11.91 -19.93 24.04
C ARG A 388 11.43 -18.91 23.02
N GLU A 389 11.51 -17.62 23.33
CA GLU A 389 11.15 -16.57 22.37
C GLU A 389 12.03 -16.61 21.11
N GLN A 390 13.32 -16.92 21.26
CA GLN A 390 14.20 -17.11 20.10
C GLN A 390 13.85 -18.33 19.24
N LEU A 391 13.19 -19.35 19.80
CA LEU A 391 12.70 -20.52 19.03
C LEU A 391 11.38 -20.28 18.33
N ARG A 392 10.57 -19.32 18.80
CA ARG A 392 9.20 -19.10 18.31
C ARG A 392 9.08 -19.03 16.79
N PRO A 393 9.95 -18.30 16.05
CA PRO A 393 9.84 -18.22 14.59
C PRO A 393 10.08 -19.56 13.88
N ALA A 394 10.84 -20.48 14.47
CA ALA A 394 11.15 -21.79 13.89
C ALA A 394 10.05 -22.85 14.12
N LEU A 395 8.98 -22.51 14.87
CA LEU A 395 7.83 -23.37 15.10
C LEU A 395 6.62 -22.95 14.25
N ALA A 396 5.89 -23.93 13.75
CA ALA A 396 4.60 -23.70 13.11
C ALA A 396 3.66 -22.96 14.09
N ILE A 397 2.81 -22.07 13.58
CA ILE A 397 1.94 -21.20 14.39
C ILE A 397 1.08 -22.02 15.36
N GLU A 398 0.58 -23.17 14.92
CA GLU A 398 -0.19 -24.14 15.72
C GLU A 398 0.58 -24.67 16.95
N ASP A 399 1.91 -24.79 16.85
CA ASP A 399 2.78 -25.34 17.89
C ASP A 399 3.35 -24.26 18.82
N GLN A 400 3.32 -22.98 18.43
CA GLN A 400 3.86 -21.88 19.25
C GLN A 400 3.29 -21.80 20.68
N PRO A 401 2.00 -22.13 20.95
CA PRO A 401 1.48 -22.21 22.32
C PRO A 401 2.24 -23.20 23.23
N LEU A 402 2.99 -24.17 22.68
CA LEU A 402 3.85 -25.07 23.45
C LEU A 402 4.94 -24.32 24.22
N LEU A 403 5.45 -23.22 23.67
CA LEU A 403 6.49 -22.41 24.31
C LEU A 403 5.99 -21.74 25.60
N ARG A 404 4.68 -21.45 25.70
CA ARG A 404 4.05 -20.85 26.89
C ARG A 404 3.78 -21.89 28.01
N ARG A 405 3.92 -23.20 27.74
CA ARG A 405 3.67 -24.26 28.75
C ARG A 405 4.76 -24.30 29.82
N GLN A 406 4.37 -24.52 31.07
CA GLN A 406 5.31 -24.73 32.17
C GLN A 406 5.97 -26.12 32.07
N GLY A 407 7.27 -26.20 32.38
CA GLY A 407 8.06 -27.45 32.37
C GLY A 407 9.36 -27.34 31.57
N PRO A 408 10.32 -28.27 31.76
CA PRO A 408 11.59 -28.24 31.04
C PRO A 408 11.42 -28.61 29.56
N LEU A 409 12.13 -27.89 28.69
CA LEU A 409 12.19 -28.18 27.26
C LEU A 409 13.27 -29.24 27.02
N ARG A 410 12.97 -30.28 26.24
CA ARG A 410 13.93 -31.30 25.79
C ARG A 410 14.28 -31.05 24.33
N VAL A 411 15.57 -31.12 24.00
CA VAL A 411 16.09 -30.96 22.64
C VAL A 411 16.70 -32.28 22.17
N GLU A 412 16.26 -32.75 21.01
CA GLU A 412 16.80 -33.92 20.31
C GLU A 412 17.50 -33.47 19.02
N LEU A 413 18.65 -34.06 18.70
CA LEU A 413 19.43 -33.77 17.49
C LEU A 413 19.27 -34.87 16.45
N ARG A 414 19.00 -34.50 15.20
CA ARG A 414 18.94 -35.44 14.06
C ARG A 414 19.93 -35.04 12.97
N HIS A 415 20.83 -35.93 12.57
CA HIS A 415 21.87 -35.63 11.58
C HIS A 415 21.30 -35.22 10.21
N VAL A 416 21.99 -34.29 9.55
CA VAL A 416 21.68 -33.82 8.20
C VAL A 416 22.54 -34.58 7.20
N THR A 417 21.90 -35.27 6.25
CA THR A 417 22.56 -36.12 5.23
C THR A 417 22.53 -35.52 3.82
N THR A 418 21.79 -34.43 3.66
CA THR A 418 21.59 -33.65 2.43
C THR A 418 22.36 -32.32 2.50
N PRO A 419 22.49 -31.56 1.39
CA PRO A 419 23.09 -30.24 1.43
C PRO A 419 22.40 -29.33 2.46
N LEU A 420 23.17 -28.77 3.39
CA LEU A 420 22.66 -28.15 4.61
C LEU A 420 21.64 -27.03 4.34
N CYS A 421 21.98 -26.07 3.48
CA CYS A 421 21.13 -24.92 3.19
C CYS A 421 19.85 -25.32 2.46
N ALA A 422 19.94 -26.26 1.51
CA ALA A 422 18.77 -26.80 0.81
C ALA A 422 17.81 -27.47 1.80
N ASP A 423 18.34 -28.32 2.68
CA ASP A 423 17.56 -29.01 3.72
C ASP A 423 16.88 -28.04 4.70
N ARG A 424 17.58 -26.96 5.07
CA ARG A 424 17.01 -25.91 5.92
C ARG A 424 15.92 -25.12 5.22
N VAL A 425 16.10 -24.72 3.97
CA VAL A 425 15.05 -24.04 3.21
C VAL A 425 13.84 -24.95 3.04
N ASP A 426 14.02 -26.23 2.73
CA ASP A 426 12.90 -27.19 2.63
C ASP A 426 12.10 -27.27 3.93
N SER A 427 12.76 -27.23 5.09
CA SER A 427 12.07 -27.18 6.39
C SER A 427 11.26 -25.89 6.60
N ILE A 428 11.73 -24.75 6.07
CA ILE A 428 11.02 -23.47 6.11
C ILE A 428 9.79 -23.52 5.19
N LEU A 429 9.93 -24.06 3.99
CA LEU A 429 8.80 -24.20 3.05
C LEU A 429 7.74 -25.16 3.59
N ALA A 430 8.14 -26.26 4.23
CA ALA A 430 7.23 -27.17 4.91
C ALA A 430 6.49 -26.49 6.08
N LEU A 431 7.19 -25.64 6.86
CA LEU A 431 6.57 -24.83 7.90
C LEU A 431 5.56 -23.84 7.31
N GLN A 432 5.90 -23.17 6.19
CA GLN A 432 5.00 -22.24 5.50
C GLN A 432 3.69 -22.92 5.05
N ALA A 433 3.80 -24.10 4.43
CA ALA A 433 2.64 -24.88 4.01
C ALA A 433 1.76 -25.33 5.20
N ARG A 434 2.39 -25.74 6.32
CA ARG A 434 1.65 -26.11 7.54
C ARG A 434 0.94 -24.90 8.17
N ASN A 435 1.59 -23.74 8.21
CA ASN A 435 0.98 -22.50 8.68
C ASN A 435 -0.22 -22.12 7.81
N LEU A 436 -0.12 -22.24 6.49
CA LEU A 436 -1.24 -21.98 5.58
C LEU A 436 -2.45 -22.86 5.93
N SER A 437 -2.26 -24.17 6.08
CA SER A 437 -3.33 -25.11 6.45
C SER A 437 -4.02 -24.71 7.76
N TYR A 438 -3.23 -24.33 8.77
CA TYR A 438 -3.75 -23.89 10.06
C TYR A 438 -4.56 -22.58 9.94
N VAL A 439 -4.00 -21.58 9.27
CA VAL A 439 -4.58 -20.24 9.18
C VAL A 439 -5.87 -20.21 8.35
N LEU A 440 -5.97 -21.04 7.30
CA LEU A 440 -7.22 -21.21 6.55
C LEU A 440 -8.35 -21.77 7.43
N GLY A 441 -8.05 -22.49 8.51
CA GLY A 441 -9.02 -22.97 9.48
C GLY A 441 -9.53 -21.92 10.48
N LEU A 442 -8.84 -20.80 10.63
CA LEU A 442 -9.19 -19.77 11.62
C LEU A 442 -10.40 -18.93 11.20
N SER A 443 -11.06 -18.30 12.17
CA SER A 443 -12.16 -17.36 11.96
C SER A 443 -11.67 -15.92 12.14
N CYS A 444 -12.07 -15.03 11.24
CA CYS A 444 -11.78 -13.59 11.30
C CYS A 444 -12.89 -12.80 10.60
N ALA A 445 -12.89 -11.48 10.75
CA ALA A 445 -13.74 -10.61 9.93
C ALA A 445 -13.38 -10.76 8.44
N PRO A 446 -14.36 -10.78 7.51
CA PRO A 446 -14.12 -10.99 6.08
C PRO A 446 -13.06 -10.09 5.46
N GLU A 447 -13.06 -8.80 5.83
CA GLU A 447 -12.13 -7.77 5.38
C GLU A 447 -10.68 -8.03 5.78
N ASN A 448 -10.48 -8.78 6.88
CA ASN A 448 -9.15 -9.08 7.42
C ASN A 448 -8.62 -10.44 6.93
N ARG A 449 -9.40 -11.19 6.15
CA ARG A 449 -9.09 -12.58 5.79
C ARG A 449 -7.78 -12.72 5.04
N MET A 450 -7.51 -11.81 4.11
CA MET A 450 -6.28 -11.83 3.33
C MET A 450 -5.07 -11.50 4.19
N ALA A 451 -5.18 -10.53 5.11
CA ALA A 451 -4.09 -10.12 6.00
C ALA A 451 -3.73 -11.22 6.99
N LEU A 452 -4.73 -11.91 7.52
CA LEU A 452 -4.54 -13.09 8.35
C LEU A 452 -3.72 -14.17 7.61
N VAL A 453 -4.07 -14.46 6.35
CA VAL A 453 -3.38 -15.47 5.54
C VAL A 453 -1.95 -15.04 5.22
N ASP A 454 -1.73 -13.79 4.81
CA ASP A 454 -0.38 -13.29 4.55
C ASP A 454 0.48 -13.29 5.81
N ASP A 455 -0.05 -12.92 6.97
CA ASP A 455 0.67 -13.03 8.24
C ASP A 455 1.06 -14.47 8.58
N GLY A 456 0.25 -15.45 8.18
CA GLY A 456 0.58 -16.87 8.31
C GLY A 456 1.66 -17.37 7.36
N LEU A 457 1.81 -16.71 6.21
CA LEU A 457 2.74 -17.07 5.14
C LEU A 457 4.10 -16.35 5.26
N ASP A 458 4.26 -15.41 6.18
CA ASP A 458 5.50 -14.63 6.34
C ASP A 458 6.64 -15.50 6.90
N ILE A 459 7.61 -15.80 6.05
CA ILE A 459 8.83 -16.56 6.36
C ILE A 459 10.10 -15.71 6.22
N ARG A 460 9.98 -14.39 6.05
CA ARG A 460 11.11 -13.50 5.73
C ARG A 460 12.26 -13.64 6.73
N LEU A 461 11.94 -13.66 8.03
CA LEU A 461 12.92 -13.80 9.10
C LEU A 461 13.79 -15.05 8.95
N LEU A 462 13.18 -16.19 8.57
CA LEU A 462 13.87 -17.48 8.47
C LEU A 462 14.72 -17.61 7.21
N LEU A 463 14.47 -16.81 6.18
CA LEU A 463 15.24 -16.82 4.93
C LEU A 463 16.44 -15.87 5.00
N ASP A 464 16.22 -14.63 5.47
CA ASP A 464 17.27 -13.67 5.84
C ASP A 464 16.64 -12.55 6.69
N PRO A 465 17.09 -12.33 7.94
CA PRO A 465 16.54 -11.29 8.81
C PRO A 465 16.52 -9.87 8.22
N ARG A 466 17.38 -9.56 7.23
CA ARG A 466 17.34 -8.28 6.50
C ARG A 466 16.03 -8.08 5.73
N GLN A 467 15.36 -9.16 5.32
CA GLN A 467 14.07 -9.09 4.61
C GLN A 467 12.96 -8.42 5.43
N LEU A 468 13.09 -8.43 6.76
CA LEU A 468 12.13 -7.81 7.66
C LEU A 468 12.08 -6.28 7.52
N GLN A 469 13.14 -5.65 7.03
CA GLN A 469 13.18 -4.20 6.84
C GLN A 469 12.33 -3.77 5.63
N PHE A 470 12.10 -4.67 4.68
CA PHE A 470 11.34 -4.38 3.48
C PHE A 470 9.85 -4.54 3.76
N SER A 471 9.13 -3.42 3.79
CA SER A 471 7.69 -3.44 4.08
C SER A 471 6.90 -4.23 3.03
N SER A 472 7.35 -4.29 1.78
CA SER A 472 6.74 -5.00 0.63
C SER A 472 5.23 -4.78 0.39
N ARG A 473 4.57 -4.00 1.26
CA ARG A 473 3.14 -3.69 1.36
C ARG A 473 2.21 -4.90 1.37
N ARG A 474 2.73 -6.06 1.77
CA ARG A 474 1.98 -7.32 1.93
C ARG A 474 2.03 -7.85 3.36
N TRP A 475 3.22 -7.89 3.94
CA TRP A 475 3.41 -8.44 5.28
C TRP A 475 3.07 -7.42 6.37
N HIS A 476 2.95 -7.90 7.61
CA HIS A 476 2.74 -7.03 8.76
C HIS A 476 3.86 -5.98 8.86
N PRO A 477 3.54 -4.70 9.14
CA PRO A 477 4.54 -3.63 9.20
C PRO A 477 5.51 -3.82 10.37
N GLU A 478 5.07 -4.41 11.48
CA GLU A 478 5.94 -4.77 12.59
C GLU A 478 6.58 -6.12 12.33
N ALA A 479 7.89 -6.11 12.12
CA ALA A 479 8.71 -7.26 11.77
C ALA A 479 8.76 -8.38 12.83
N SER A 480 8.46 -8.07 14.09
CA SER A 480 8.49 -9.01 15.22
C SER A 480 7.18 -8.95 16.00
N PHE A 481 6.09 -9.37 15.37
CA PHE A 481 4.81 -9.50 16.06
C PHE A 481 4.56 -10.94 16.52
N ASP A 482 3.72 -11.11 17.53
CA ASP A 482 3.17 -12.41 17.90
C ASP A 482 1.84 -12.59 17.15
N PHE A 483 1.77 -13.64 16.32
CA PHE A 483 0.58 -13.96 15.55
C PHE A 483 -0.63 -14.18 16.46
N ALA A 484 -0.44 -14.84 17.60
CA ALA A 484 -1.51 -15.08 18.56
C ALA A 484 -2.01 -13.75 19.15
N ASP A 485 -1.12 -12.83 19.46
CA ASP A 485 -1.52 -11.53 20.03
C ASP A 485 -2.21 -10.65 18.98
N ALA A 486 -1.80 -10.73 17.71
CA ALA A 486 -2.42 -9.98 16.62
C ALA A 486 -3.79 -10.52 16.19
N TRP A 487 -3.99 -11.84 16.21
CA TRP A 487 -5.16 -12.49 15.59
C TRP A 487 -6.02 -13.35 16.52
N LEU A 488 -5.45 -13.90 17.58
CA LEU A 488 -6.15 -14.83 18.50
C LEU A 488 -6.54 -14.17 19.83
N ALA A 489 -5.90 -13.06 20.20
CA ALA A 489 -6.26 -12.31 21.41
C ALA A 489 -7.63 -11.63 21.25
N PRO A 490 -8.49 -11.63 22.28
CA PRO A 490 -9.71 -10.83 22.26
C PRO A 490 -9.34 -9.34 22.13
N PRO A 491 -10.14 -8.52 21.41
CA PRO A 491 -9.82 -7.12 21.21
C PRO A 491 -9.69 -6.42 22.56
N VAL A 492 -8.47 -6.02 22.90
CA VAL A 492 -8.19 -5.24 24.11
C VAL A 492 -8.79 -3.85 23.87
N ALA A 493 -9.74 -3.44 24.73
CA ALA A 493 -10.19 -2.05 24.76
C ALA A 493 -8.98 -1.18 25.13
N THR A 494 -8.40 -0.50 24.15
CA THR A 494 -7.28 0.43 24.35
C THR A 494 -7.76 1.53 25.28
N GLN A 495 -7.28 1.54 26.51
CA GLN A 495 -7.38 2.72 27.36
C GLN A 495 -6.48 3.81 26.73
N PRO A 496 -6.96 5.06 26.60
CA PRO A 496 -6.14 6.14 26.05
C PRO A 496 -4.96 6.40 27.00
N GLY A 497 -3.77 5.97 26.56
CA GLY A 497 -2.51 6.25 27.22
C GLY A 497 -2.19 7.74 27.16
N THR A 498 -1.73 8.26 28.29
CA THR A 498 -1.32 9.65 28.49
C THR A 498 -0.02 9.90 27.72
N SER A 499 -0.11 10.47 26.52
CA SER A 499 1.02 11.13 25.85
C SER A 499 0.73 12.63 25.78
N ALA A 500 1.53 13.39 26.52
CA ALA A 500 1.60 14.84 26.40
C ALA A 500 2.35 15.19 25.10
N ASP A 501 1.62 15.62 24.07
CA ASP A 501 1.90 16.86 23.34
C ASP A 501 0.77 17.13 22.34
N GLY A 502 0.37 18.40 22.23
CA GLY A 502 -0.84 18.81 21.53
C GLY A 502 -0.75 18.69 20.01
N SER A 503 -1.74 18.02 19.41
CA SER A 503 -2.32 18.35 18.11
C SER A 503 -3.65 17.63 17.94
N GLU A 504 -4.47 18.18 17.06
CA GLU A 504 -5.93 18.17 17.02
C GLU A 504 -6.62 16.80 17.10
N VAL A 505 -7.78 16.84 17.75
CA VAL A 505 -8.69 15.73 18.03
C VAL A 505 -9.29 15.19 16.72
N ALA A 506 -8.71 14.12 16.18
CA ALA A 506 -9.41 13.20 15.29
C ALA A 506 -10.25 12.24 16.15
N SER A 507 -11.57 12.38 16.08
CA SER A 507 -12.50 11.46 16.74
C SER A 507 -12.40 10.05 16.15
N PRO A 508 -12.61 8.97 16.94
CA PRO A 508 -12.49 7.61 16.47
C PRO A 508 -13.62 7.30 15.47
N VAL A 509 -13.25 7.13 14.20
CA VAL A 509 -14.13 6.65 13.13
C VAL A 509 -14.49 5.19 13.45
N THR A 510 -15.77 4.92 13.68
CA THR A 510 -16.31 3.56 13.75
C THR A 510 -16.09 2.84 12.42
N SER A 511 -15.42 1.70 12.47
CA SER A 511 -14.80 0.96 11.35
C SER A 511 -15.75 0.16 10.45
N ASP A 512 -16.98 0.64 10.20
CA ASP A 512 -17.93 -0.02 9.29
C ASP A 512 -17.71 0.35 7.80
N ALA A 513 -16.68 1.13 7.48
CA ALA A 513 -16.61 1.88 6.22
C ALA A 513 -15.63 1.38 5.13
N VAL A 514 -14.83 0.32 5.33
CA VAL A 514 -13.67 0.05 4.44
C VAL A 514 -13.81 -1.17 3.52
N THR A 515 -14.94 -1.88 3.51
CA THR A 515 -15.24 -2.81 2.42
C THR A 515 -16.63 -2.55 1.85
N GLY A 516 -16.69 -1.85 0.73
CA GLY A 516 -17.92 -1.49 0.00
C GLY A 516 -18.73 -2.65 -0.59
N LYS A 517 -18.70 -3.85 0.00
CA LYS A 517 -19.34 -5.06 -0.54
C LYS A 517 -20.53 -5.58 0.28
N THR A 518 -20.63 -5.23 1.56
CA THR A 518 -21.91 -5.24 2.29
C THR A 518 -22.58 -3.88 2.12
N ARG A 519 -23.08 -3.62 0.90
CA ARG A 519 -23.71 -2.37 0.49
C ARG A 519 -25.06 -2.18 1.22
N LYS A 520 -25.06 -1.93 2.54
CA LYS A 520 -26.17 -1.21 3.17
C LYS A 520 -26.19 0.15 2.49
N MET A 521 -27.19 0.42 1.66
CA MET A 521 -27.35 1.75 1.06
C MET A 521 -27.38 2.78 2.19
N PRO A 522 -26.45 3.75 2.23
CA PRO A 522 -26.53 4.84 3.19
C PRO A 522 -27.90 5.53 3.11
N ALA A 523 -28.42 5.99 4.25
CA ALA A 523 -29.78 6.48 4.37
C ALA A 523 -29.98 7.84 3.69
N SER A 524 -28.88 8.58 3.42
CA SER A 524 -28.90 9.91 2.81
C SER A 524 -27.77 10.13 1.78
N TRP A 525 -27.93 11.11 0.87
CA TRP A 525 -26.90 11.43 -0.14
C TRP A 525 -25.62 11.99 0.47
N LYS A 526 -25.76 12.69 1.60
CA LYS A 526 -24.60 13.22 2.34
C LYS A 526 -23.76 12.07 2.88
N GLU A 527 -24.39 11.04 3.46
CA GLU A 527 -23.66 9.84 3.88
C GLU A 527 -22.99 9.13 2.70
N TRP A 528 -23.64 9.05 1.53
CA TRP A 528 -23.03 8.48 0.33
C TRP A 528 -21.75 9.23 -0.07
N VAL A 529 -21.79 10.56 -0.16
CA VAL A 529 -20.60 11.34 -0.54
C VAL A 529 -19.51 11.22 0.51
N ASN A 530 -19.84 11.26 1.80
CA ASN A 530 -18.85 11.09 2.87
C ASN A 530 -18.15 9.72 2.79
N VAL A 531 -18.88 8.67 2.40
CA VAL A 531 -18.28 7.34 2.15
C VAL A 531 -17.34 7.37 0.95
N LEU A 532 -17.73 8.04 -0.15
CA LEU A 532 -16.86 8.20 -1.31
C LEU A 532 -15.59 9.01 -0.98
N GLU A 533 -15.73 10.08 -0.20
CA GLU A 533 -14.63 10.93 0.24
C GLU A 533 -13.66 10.19 1.17
N SER A 534 -14.16 9.41 2.14
CA SER A 534 -13.34 8.57 3.00
C SER A 534 -12.54 7.52 2.22
N ARG A 535 -13.14 6.94 1.18
CA ARG A 535 -12.48 5.98 0.27
C ARG A 535 -11.42 6.66 -0.60
N ALA A 536 -11.70 7.86 -1.10
CA ALA A 536 -10.73 8.67 -1.83
C ALA A 536 -9.54 9.11 -0.94
N GLU A 537 -9.78 9.46 0.32
CA GLU A 537 -8.72 9.76 1.30
C GLU A 537 -7.79 8.56 1.51
N SER A 538 -8.33 7.34 1.54
CA SER A 538 -7.52 6.12 1.65
C SER A 538 -6.61 5.91 0.42
N LEU A 539 -7.03 6.35 -0.77
CA LEU A 539 -6.20 6.36 -1.98
C LEU A 539 -5.13 7.45 -1.94
N ARG A 540 -5.46 8.66 -1.45
CA ARG A 540 -4.50 9.76 -1.29
C ARG A 540 -3.34 9.38 -0.37
N GLY A 541 -3.62 8.61 0.67
CA GLY A 541 -2.58 8.04 1.55
C GLY A 541 -1.53 7.17 0.84
N LEU A 542 -1.75 6.80 -0.44
CA LEU A 542 -0.82 6.02 -1.26
C LEU A 542 0.02 6.84 -2.25
N ASP A 543 -0.20 8.15 -2.35
CA ASP A 543 0.42 9.04 -3.36
C ASP A 543 1.75 9.66 -2.88
N ASN A 544 2.62 8.82 -2.29
CA ASN A 544 3.97 9.21 -1.84
C ASN A 544 5.08 8.33 -2.47
N VAL A 545 4.85 7.95 -3.73
CA VAL A 545 5.61 6.96 -4.49
C VAL A 545 7.07 7.39 -4.68
N LEU A 546 7.32 8.68 -4.95
CA LEU A 546 8.68 9.18 -5.16
C LEU A 546 9.54 8.98 -3.92
N LEU A 547 9.00 9.30 -2.74
CA LEU A 547 9.70 9.09 -1.49
C LEU A 547 9.89 7.59 -1.22
N ASP A 548 8.83 6.80 -1.37
CA ASP A 548 8.89 5.35 -1.18
C ASP A 548 9.97 4.72 -2.06
N GLN A 549 10.10 5.17 -3.31
CA GLN A 549 11.10 4.67 -4.25
C GLN A 549 12.52 4.98 -3.78
N ILE A 550 12.78 6.20 -3.32
CA ILE A 550 14.08 6.58 -2.76
C ILE A 550 14.40 5.78 -1.52
N GLU A 551 13.46 5.69 -0.58
CA GLU A 551 13.65 4.94 0.66
C GLU A 551 13.89 3.45 0.38
N GLN A 552 13.20 2.84 -0.59
CA GLN A 552 13.42 1.44 -0.99
C GLN A 552 14.80 1.21 -1.61
N VAL A 553 15.26 2.09 -2.51
CA VAL A 553 16.58 1.97 -3.13
C VAL A 553 17.69 2.11 -2.08
N LEU A 554 17.58 3.10 -1.19
CA LEU A 554 18.53 3.29 -0.10
C LEU A 554 18.49 2.10 0.88
N LEU A 555 17.31 1.60 1.22
CA LEU A 555 17.15 0.47 2.13
C LEU A 555 17.85 -0.80 1.61
N GLY A 556 17.81 -1.03 0.30
CA GLY A 556 18.55 -2.12 -0.36
C GLY A 556 20.02 -2.16 0.06
N TYR A 557 20.69 -1.00 0.06
CA TYR A 557 22.08 -0.87 0.51
C TYR A 557 22.21 -0.81 2.03
N LEU A 558 21.37 -0.03 2.71
CA LEU A 558 21.51 0.19 4.16
C LEU A 558 21.34 -1.09 4.97
N CYS A 559 20.47 -2.01 4.56
CA CYS A 559 20.32 -3.31 5.23
C CYS A 559 21.58 -4.21 5.11
N VAL A 560 22.47 -3.92 4.15
CA VAL A 560 23.78 -4.60 3.99
C VAL A 560 24.87 -3.86 4.75
N LEU A 561 24.84 -2.52 4.71
CA LEU A 561 25.90 -1.66 5.27
C LEU A 561 25.82 -1.46 6.79
N VAL A 562 24.63 -1.58 7.37
CA VAL A 562 24.38 -1.29 8.78
C VAL A 562 23.78 -2.50 9.49
N ASP A 563 24.33 -2.83 10.65
CA ASP A 563 23.74 -3.85 11.51
C ASP A 563 22.48 -3.29 12.19
N GLY A 564 21.33 -3.90 11.91
CA GLY A 564 20.03 -3.52 12.48
C GLY A 564 19.18 -2.66 11.55
N THR A 565 18.11 -2.10 12.10
CA THR A 565 17.13 -1.29 11.37
C THR A 565 17.43 0.19 11.55
N VAL A 566 17.83 0.87 10.48
CA VAL A 566 18.11 2.31 10.48
C VAL A 566 17.38 2.98 9.33
N SER A 567 16.62 4.04 9.62
CA SER A 567 16.01 4.87 8.59
C SER A 567 17.09 5.69 7.86
N ALA A 568 17.01 5.75 6.53
CA ALA A 568 17.89 6.60 5.72
C ALA A 568 17.89 8.07 6.15
N ARG A 569 16.77 8.57 6.70
CA ARG A 569 16.62 9.94 7.23
C ARG A 569 17.46 10.20 8.49
N ASN A 570 17.82 9.15 9.22
CA ASN A 570 18.64 9.24 10.43
C ASN A 570 20.13 9.19 10.12
N ILE A 571 20.53 8.99 8.86
CA ILE A 571 21.93 8.98 8.45
C ILE A 571 22.23 10.31 7.75
N LYS A 572 23.16 11.08 8.31
CA LYS A 572 23.52 12.43 7.86
C LYS A 572 24.95 12.46 7.32
N ALA A 573 25.14 12.99 6.11
CA ALA A 573 26.44 13.37 5.57
C ALA A 573 26.72 14.85 5.91
N GLN A 574 27.90 15.12 6.43
CA GLN A 574 28.36 16.46 6.83
C GLN A 574 29.68 16.81 6.17
N TRP A 575 29.82 18.01 5.62
CA TRP A 575 31.05 18.50 4.98
C TRP A 575 31.12 20.04 5.02
N LEU A 576 32.28 20.63 4.72
CA LEU A 576 32.43 22.08 4.70
C LEU A 576 31.97 22.66 3.36
N GLY A 577 31.08 23.66 3.43
CA GLY A 577 30.59 24.38 2.27
C GLY A 577 31.64 25.32 1.64
N PRO A 578 31.37 25.79 0.41
CA PRO A 578 32.23 26.76 -0.26
C PRO A 578 32.31 28.08 0.53
N VAL A 579 33.44 28.77 0.43
CA VAL A 579 33.65 30.07 1.09
C VAL A 579 32.65 31.10 0.52
N PRO A 580 31.87 31.82 1.35
CA PRO A 580 30.95 32.84 0.87
C PRO A 580 31.66 33.92 0.05
N VAL A 581 31.12 34.26 -1.13
CA VAL A 581 31.73 35.17 -2.12
C VAL A 581 31.85 36.62 -1.60
N GLU A 582 31.06 37.01 -0.59
CA GLU A 582 31.08 38.36 -0.01
C GLU A 582 32.39 38.74 0.71
N ALA A 583 33.29 37.78 0.96
CA ALA A 583 34.58 38.05 1.61
C ALA A 583 35.67 38.64 0.69
N THR A 584 35.41 38.87 -0.61
CA THR A 584 36.43 39.39 -1.56
C THR A 584 36.29 40.88 -1.91
N GLY A 585 35.31 41.60 -1.33
CA GLY A 585 35.04 43.01 -1.67
C GLY A 585 35.31 44.05 -0.59
N ALA A 586 35.62 43.66 0.66
CA ALA A 586 35.83 44.62 1.75
C ALA A 586 37.31 44.94 1.95
N ALA A 587 37.61 46.24 1.96
CA ALA A 587 38.93 46.82 2.02
C ALA A 587 39.81 46.26 3.16
N VAL A 588 41.09 46.17 2.83
CA VAL A 588 42.22 45.88 3.72
C VAL A 588 42.21 46.84 4.91
N ASP A 589 41.82 46.34 6.09
CA ASP A 589 42.40 46.67 7.41
C ASP A 589 41.48 46.14 8.54
N SER A 590 41.57 44.85 8.85
CA SER A 590 41.13 44.26 10.13
C SER A 590 41.82 42.90 10.35
N PRO A 591 42.39 42.60 11.53
CA PRO A 591 43.08 41.34 11.78
C PRO A 591 42.08 40.18 11.94
N HIS A 592 42.02 39.34 10.91
CA HIS A 592 41.61 37.92 10.90
C HIS A 592 40.50 37.47 11.88
N GLU A 593 39.24 37.77 11.56
CA GLU A 593 38.17 36.78 11.81
C GLU A 593 38.19 35.78 10.65
N SER A 594 38.74 34.59 10.89
CA SER A 594 38.64 33.46 9.95
C SER A 594 37.16 33.17 9.72
N ALA A 595 36.63 33.57 8.56
CA ALA A 595 35.27 33.23 8.16
C ALA A 595 35.09 31.70 8.23
N SER A 596 34.35 31.23 9.23
CA SER A 596 34.04 29.81 9.40
C SER A 596 33.25 29.34 8.18
N ARG A 597 33.79 28.35 7.46
CA ARG A 597 33.06 27.73 6.35
C ARG A 597 31.75 27.15 6.91
N PRO A 598 30.60 27.39 6.25
CA PRO A 598 29.33 26.85 6.72
C PRO A 598 29.39 25.31 6.62
N GLU A 599 29.12 24.62 7.73
CA GLU A 599 28.98 23.17 7.73
C GLU A 599 27.66 22.79 7.06
N ILE A 600 27.74 22.04 5.97
CA ILE A 600 26.57 21.52 5.26
C ILE A 600 26.25 20.14 5.83
N SER A 601 24.99 19.93 6.22
CA SER A 601 24.47 18.67 6.72
C SER A 601 23.26 18.26 5.88
N ARG A 602 23.26 17.02 5.38
CA ARG A 602 22.15 16.44 4.59
C ARG A 602 21.89 15.00 5.02
N ASP A 603 20.64 14.63 5.21
CA ASP A 603 20.27 13.22 5.36
C ASP A 603 20.35 12.49 4.01
N LEU A 604 20.45 11.16 4.02
CA LEU A 604 20.65 10.38 2.79
C LEU A 604 19.47 10.48 1.80
N VAL A 605 18.24 10.67 2.28
CA VAL A 605 17.06 10.85 1.40
C VAL A 605 17.19 12.18 0.66
N SER A 606 17.46 13.26 1.39
CA SER A 606 17.69 14.58 0.79
C SER A 606 18.90 14.59 -0.16
N LEU A 607 19.98 13.89 0.21
CA LEU A 607 21.18 13.78 -0.63
C LEU A 607 20.89 13.07 -1.96
N LEU A 608 20.11 11.97 -1.95
CA LEU A 608 19.72 11.28 -3.18
C LEU A 608 18.78 12.14 -4.04
N PHE A 609 17.80 12.83 -3.43
CA PHE A 609 16.95 13.78 -4.15
C PHE A 609 17.76 14.86 -4.87
N GLU A 610 18.70 15.49 -4.16
CA GLU A 610 19.55 16.54 -4.72
C GLU A 610 20.53 15.99 -5.78
N ALA A 611 20.97 14.74 -5.67
CA ALA A 611 21.80 14.06 -6.67
C ALA A 611 21.03 13.76 -7.97
N VAL A 612 19.74 13.37 -7.84
CA VAL A 612 18.81 13.16 -8.98
C VAL A 612 18.52 14.49 -9.66
N SER A 613 18.15 15.54 -8.93
CA SER A 613 17.86 16.87 -9.50
C SER A 613 19.10 17.63 -9.98
N GLY A 614 20.30 17.16 -9.66
CA GLY A 614 21.56 17.86 -9.96
C GLY A 614 21.78 19.13 -9.12
N HIS A 615 21.03 19.30 -8.03
CA HIS A 615 21.26 20.36 -7.04
C HIS A 615 22.50 20.09 -6.18
N GLY A 616 22.65 18.85 -5.73
CA GLY A 616 23.66 18.43 -4.76
C GLY A 616 24.78 17.59 -5.36
N PRO A 617 25.83 17.31 -4.57
CA PRO A 617 26.96 16.53 -5.04
C PRO A 617 26.57 15.06 -5.30
N ARG A 618 27.03 14.49 -6.42
CA ARG A 618 26.96 13.04 -6.68
C ARG A 618 28.10 12.26 -6.03
N ILE A 619 29.21 12.95 -5.73
CA ILE A 619 30.38 12.44 -5.04
C ILE A 619 30.62 13.37 -3.86
N LEU A 620 30.58 12.82 -2.65
CA LEU A 620 30.86 13.57 -1.43
C LEU A 620 32.32 14.06 -1.42
N PRO A 621 32.58 15.29 -0.93
CA PRO A 621 33.93 15.82 -0.75
C PRO A 621 34.81 14.96 0.18
N ASP A 622 36.13 15.10 0.06
CA ASP A 622 37.10 14.35 0.87
C ASP A 622 37.01 14.64 2.37
N ASP A 623 36.54 15.84 2.75
CA ASP A 623 36.31 16.25 4.13
C ASP A 623 34.95 15.80 4.69
N ALA A 624 34.15 15.08 3.90
CA ALA A 624 32.84 14.61 4.33
C ALA A 624 32.93 13.49 5.37
N HIS A 625 32.04 13.51 6.35
CA HIS A 625 31.83 12.41 7.30
C HIS A 625 30.35 12.03 7.41
N VAL A 626 30.10 10.75 7.67
CA VAL A 626 28.75 10.19 7.79
C VAL A 626 28.46 9.86 9.25
N LEU A 627 27.31 10.31 9.74
CA LEU A 627 26.81 10.10 11.10
C LEU A 627 25.51 9.29 11.06
N ILE A 628 25.33 8.39 12.03
CA ILE A 628 24.09 7.64 12.24
C ILE A 628 23.47 8.13 13.56
N GLY A 629 22.31 8.77 13.49
CA GLY A 629 21.66 9.42 14.64
C GLY A 629 22.35 10.72 15.08
N ASP A 630 22.07 11.16 16.31
CA ASP A 630 22.58 12.42 16.88
C ASP A 630 23.81 12.22 17.80
N GLU A 631 24.28 10.98 17.99
CA GLU A 631 25.46 10.68 18.83
C GLU A 631 26.73 10.42 17.99
N ARG A 632 27.89 10.83 18.52
CA ARG A 632 29.21 10.54 17.92
C ARG A 632 29.39 9.01 17.82
N PRO A 633 29.85 8.47 16.66
CA PRO A 633 29.30 7.22 16.15
C PRO A 633 29.90 5.97 16.80
N ARG A 634 29.02 5.05 17.20
CA ARG A 634 29.28 3.60 17.19
C ARG A 634 29.16 3.14 15.74
N GLY A 635 30.30 3.11 15.02
CA GLY A 635 30.39 2.65 13.62
C GLY A 635 30.26 3.78 12.58
N ARG A 636 31.34 4.07 11.84
CA ARG A 636 31.33 5.04 10.72
C ARG A 636 31.13 4.30 9.40
N ILE A 637 30.05 4.58 8.67
CA ILE A 637 29.97 4.24 7.24
C ILE A 637 30.99 5.11 6.51
N LYS A 638 31.80 4.50 5.65
CA LYS A 638 32.80 5.22 4.85
C LYS A 638 32.11 5.97 3.71
N THR A 639 32.63 7.15 3.37
CA THR A 639 32.11 8.00 2.28
C THR A 639 32.14 7.30 0.93
N GLU A 640 33.15 6.47 0.67
CA GLU A 640 33.25 5.67 -0.56
C GLU A 640 32.04 4.74 -0.80
N LEU A 641 31.48 4.17 0.27
CA LEU A 641 30.31 3.30 0.21
C LEU A 641 29.03 4.10 -0.09
N ILE A 642 28.91 5.30 0.48
CA ILE A 642 27.81 6.22 0.18
C ILE A 642 27.90 6.69 -1.27
N ASN A 643 29.08 7.06 -1.75
CA ASN A 643 29.29 7.48 -3.14
C ASN A 643 28.92 6.36 -4.13
N HIS A 644 29.34 5.12 -3.85
CA HIS A 644 28.97 3.96 -4.67
C HIS A 644 27.46 3.71 -4.68
N MET A 645 26.82 3.72 -3.51
CA MET A 645 25.37 3.61 -3.37
C MET A 645 24.64 4.71 -4.16
N LEU A 646 25.05 5.98 -4.03
CA LEU A 646 24.44 7.10 -4.75
C LEU A 646 24.58 6.94 -6.27
N ALA A 647 25.76 6.53 -6.75
CA ALA A 647 25.98 6.29 -8.18
C ALA A 647 24.99 5.26 -8.73
N LYS A 648 24.81 4.13 -8.03
CA LYS A 648 23.86 3.06 -8.40
C LYS A 648 22.39 3.49 -8.22
N ALA A 649 22.09 4.31 -7.22
CA ALA A 649 20.75 4.80 -6.94
C ALA A 649 20.26 5.86 -7.94
N VAL A 650 21.17 6.61 -8.57
CA VAL A 650 20.82 7.61 -9.59
C VAL A 650 20.67 6.99 -10.98
N MET A 651 21.40 5.92 -11.31
CA MET A 651 21.29 5.22 -12.59
C MET A 651 19.86 4.75 -12.86
N ASN A 652 19.30 5.07 -14.03
CA ASN A 652 17.93 4.72 -14.45
C ASN A 652 16.84 5.08 -13.41
N PHE A 653 17.04 6.16 -12.65
CA PHE A 653 16.08 6.58 -11.62
C PHE A 653 14.70 6.90 -12.20
N GLU A 654 14.64 7.61 -13.33
CA GLU A 654 13.38 7.98 -14.00
C GLU A 654 12.52 6.74 -14.33
N ASP A 655 13.12 5.75 -15.01
CA ASP A 655 12.43 4.52 -15.39
C ASP A 655 11.94 3.73 -14.15
N ARG A 656 12.79 3.64 -13.11
CA ARG A 656 12.43 2.95 -11.87
C ARG A 656 11.30 3.65 -11.13
N TYR A 657 11.33 4.97 -11.04
CA TYR A 657 10.27 5.76 -10.41
C TYR A 657 8.94 5.58 -11.14
N PHE A 658 8.96 5.64 -12.47
CA PHE A 658 7.77 5.48 -13.29
C PHE A 658 7.15 4.08 -13.22
N GLU A 659 7.98 3.04 -13.30
CA GLU A 659 7.49 1.67 -13.11
C GLU A 659 6.98 1.45 -11.69
N ARG A 660 7.63 2.04 -10.67
CA ARG A 660 7.12 2.00 -9.30
C ARG A 660 5.77 2.70 -9.17
N PHE A 661 5.56 3.83 -9.83
CA PHE A 661 4.27 4.52 -9.85
C PHE A 661 3.18 3.64 -10.45
N ARG A 662 3.40 3.06 -11.63
CA ARG A 662 2.43 2.15 -12.26
C ARG A 662 2.12 0.94 -11.39
N GLN A 663 3.17 0.27 -10.89
CA GLN A 663 3.03 -0.85 -9.98
C GLN A 663 2.22 -0.46 -8.74
N SER A 664 2.46 0.72 -8.16
CA SER A 664 1.71 1.17 -6.99
C SER A 664 0.21 1.32 -7.27
N ARG A 665 -0.22 1.54 -8.52
CA ARG A 665 -1.63 1.61 -8.88
C ARG A 665 -2.25 0.22 -9.05
N SER A 666 -1.52 -0.72 -9.65
CA SER A 666 -2.02 -2.08 -9.94
C SER A 666 -1.85 -3.07 -8.79
N GLU A 667 -0.81 -2.89 -7.97
CA GLU A 667 -0.46 -3.82 -6.87
C GLU A 667 -1.45 -3.70 -5.72
N LEU A 668 -1.68 -4.85 -5.07
CA LEU A 668 -2.41 -4.94 -3.83
C LEU A 668 -1.61 -4.28 -2.70
N GLN A 669 -2.21 -3.35 -1.97
CA GLN A 669 -1.55 -2.62 -0.90
C GLN A 669 -2.20 -2.86 0.45
N ARG A 670 -1.41 -3.32 1.43
CA ARG A 670 -1.85 -3.49 2.81
C ARG A 670 -1.76 -2.20 3.62
N GLN A 671 -2.80 -1.89 4.36
CA GLN A 671 -2.85 -0.85 5.39
C GLN A 671 -3.35 -1.47 6.71
N GLY A 672 -2.45 -1.74 7.65
CA GLY A 672 -2.79 -2.45 8.88
C GLY A 672 -3.31 -3.87 8.60
N LYS A 673 -4.58 -4.15 8.92
CA LYS A 673 -5.25 -5.43 8.63
C LYS A 673 -6.07 -5.42 7.33
N GLN A 674 -6.17 -4.27 6.68
CA GLN A 674 -6.98 -4.08 5.49
C GLN A 674 -6.12 -4.08 4.24
N TYR A 675 -6.77 -4.34 3.11
CA TYR A 675 -6.16 -4.32 1.81
C TYR A 675 -6.93 -3.43 0.86
N LEU A 676 -6.17 -2.69 0.06
CA LEU A 676 -6.68 -1.81 -0.96
C LEU A 676 -6.09 -2.22 -2.30
N ARG A 677 -6.94 -2.28 -3.34
CA ARG A 677 -6.52 -2.38 -4.73
C ARG A 677 -6.73 -1.00 -5.35
N PRO A 678 -5.69 -0.18 -5.50
CA PRO A 678 -5.88 1.23 -5.82
C PRO A 678 -6.62 1.45 -7.13
N ASP A 679 -6.32 0.63 -8.15
CA ASP A 679 -6.99 0.74 -9.44
C ASP A 679 -8.46 0.27 -9.41
N GLU A 680 -8.76 -0.87 -8.78
CA GLU A 680 -10.15 -1.34 -8.62
C GLU A 680 -10.99 -0.37 -7.80
N GLU A 681 -10.40 0.22 -6.75
CA GLU A 681 -11.08 1.22 -5.93
C GLU A 681 -11.33 2.51 -6.69
N SER A 682 -10.34 3.00 -7.46
CA SER A 682 -10.50 4.18 -8.31
C SER A 682 -11.59 3.98 -9.36
N ILE A 683 -11.64 2.79 -9.99
CA ILE A 683 -12.70 2.41 -10.92
C ILE A 683 -14.07 2.40 -10.21
N SER A 684 -14.16 1.78 -9.04
CA SER A 684 -15.41 1.71 -8.27
C SER A 684 -15.89 3.10 -7.85
N LEU A 685 -15.00 3.99 -7.40
CA LEU A 685 -15.34 5.36 -7.02
C LEU A 685 -15.88 6.17 -8.20
N ARG A 686 -15.24 6.08 -9.37
CA ARG A 686 -15.72 6.73 -10.60
C ARG A 686 -17.07 6.18 -11.05
N GLU A 687 -17.28 4.85 -10.99
CA GLU A 687 -18.57 4.26 -11.32
C GLU A 687 -19.67 4.72 -10.35
N ASP A 688 -19.39 4.71 -9.05
CA ASP A 688 -20.34 5.14 -8.02
C ASP A 688 -20.70 6.61 -8.17
N ALA A 689 -19.71 7.47 -8.45
CA ALA A 689 -19.93 8.88 -8.73
C ALA A 689 -20.74 9.11 -10.02
N LEU A 690 -20.43 8.39 -11.11
CA LEU A 690 -21.19 8.42 -12.38
C LEU A 690 -22.66 8.07 -12.16
N ARG A 691 -22.93 7.02 -11.37
CA ARG A 691 -24.29 6.55 -11.05
C ARG A 691 -25.02 7.54 -10.14
N LEU A 692 -24.34 8.08 -9.12
CA LEU A 692 -24.92 9.06 -8.20
C LEU A 692 -25.26 10.37 -8.93
N ASP A 693 -24.37 10.85 -9.81
CA ASP A 693 -24.61 12.03 -10.64
C ASP A 693 -25.77 11.84 -11.61
N LEU A 694 -25.87 10.66 -12.24
CA LEU A 694 -27.01 10.30 -13.10
C LEU A 694 -28.33 10.33 -12.32
N TRP A 695 -28.33 9.78 -11.12
CA TRP A 695 -29.52 9.72 -10.28
C TRP A 695 -29.93 11.10 -9.76
N LEU A 696 -28.96 11.96 -9.41
CA LEU A 696 -29.18 13.37 -9.08
C LEU A 696 -29.79 14.14 -10.26
N ALA A 697 -29.22 13.99 -11.46
CA ALA A 697 -29.70 14.64 -12.66
C ALA A 697 -31.12 14.22 -13.04
N GLN A 698 -31.48 12.95 -12.78
CA GLN A 698 -32.84 12.45 -12.91
C GLN A 698 -33.81 13.13 -11.93
N ARG A 699 -33.41 13.25 -10.66
CA ARG A 699 -34.24 13.88 -9.63
C ARG A 699 -34.45 15.37 -9.87
N LEU A 700 -33.43 16.05 -10.39
CA LEU A 700 -33.50 17.45 -10.82
C LEU A 700 -34.19 17.65 -12.18
N LYS A 701 -34.70 16.57 -12.80
CA LYS A 701 -35.38 16.58 -14.11
C LYS A 701 -34.54 17.21 -15.24
N ARG A 702 -33.21 17.19 -15.12
CA ARG A 702 -32.27 17.65 -16.16
C ARG A 702 -32.13 16.63 -17.30
N ILE A 703 -32.45 15.38 -17.01
CA ILE A 703 -32.33 14.24 -17.92
C ILE A 703 -33.67 13.50 -17.91
N ASP A 704 -34.19 13.16 -19.09
CA ASP A 704 -35.44 12.41 -19.24
C ASP A 704 -35.23 10.90 -19.09
N HIS A 705 -36.33 10.14 -19.22
CA HIS A 705 -36.29 8.68 -19.10
C HIS A 705 -35.45 8.00 -20.21
N ASN A 706 -35.47 8.53 -21.44
CA ASN A 706 -34.76 7.95 -22.58
C ASN A 706 -33.25 8.14 -22.47
N MET A 707 -32.82 9.33 -22.07
CA MET A 707 -31.43 9.66 -21.81
C MET A 707 -30.89 8.87 -20.61
N ASN A 708 -31.70 8.72 -19.56
CA ASN A 708 -31.31 7.89 -18.42
C ASN A 708 -31.14 6.41 -18.80
N ALA A 709 -32.08 5.86 -19.59
CA ALA A 709 -31.98 4.50 -20.10
C ALA A 709 -30.73 4.28 -20.96
N MET A 710 -30.34 5.30 -21.75
CA MET A 710 -29.12 5.27 -22.56
C MET A 710 -27.86 5.18 -21.70
N VAL A 711 -27.73 6.05 -20.68
CA VAL A 711 -26.57 6.02 -19.77
C VAL A 711 -26.56 4.73 -18.94
N ARG A 712 -27.71 4.31 -18.39
CA ARG A 712 -27.82 3.05 -17.63
C ARG A 712 -27.41 1.83 -18.44
N GLN A 713 -27.77 1.77 -19.73
CA GLN A 713 -27.36 0.64 -20.58
C GLN A 713 -25.83 0.50 -20.62
N VAL A 714 -25.09 1.62 -20.68
CA VAL A 714 -23.63 1.61 -20.71
C VAL A 714 -23.05 1.30 -19.32
N LEU A 715 -23.57 1.86 -18.24
CA LEU A 715 -23.06 1.59 -16.89
C LEU A 715 -23.35 0.15 -16.43
N ASP A 716 -24.51 -0.40 -16.76
CA ASP A 716 -24.90 -1.76 -16.36
C ASP A 716 -24.23 -2.86 -17.20
N ARG A 717 -23.85 -2.51 -18.43
CA ARG A 717 -23.10 -3.35 -19.37
C ARG A 717 -21.92 -2.56 -19.95
N PRO A 718 -20.83 -2.40 -19.19
CA PRO A 718 -19.74 -1.48 -19.50
C PRO A 718 -18.93 -1.86 -20.73
N VAL A 719 -18.86 -3.16 -21.07
CA VAL A 719 -18.17 -3.65 -22.29
C VAL A 719 -19.12 -3.62 -23.49
N ARG A 720 -18.64 -3.14 -24.65
CA ARG A 720 -19.49 -2.94 -25.85
C ARG A 720 -20.17 -4.21 -26.34
N SER A 721 -19.45 -5.34 -26.37
CA SER A 721 -19.97 -6.63 -26.83
C SER A 721 -21.22 -7.08 -26.07
N LEU A 722 -21.35 -6.66 -24.80
CA LEU A 722 -22.50 -7.00 -23.95
C LEU A 722 -23.77 -6.22 -24.33
N ARG A 723 -23.63 -5.10 -25.06
CA ARG A 723 -24.75 -4.24 -25.48
C ARG A 723 -25.25 -4.59 -26.87
N THR A 724 -24.38 -5.06 -27.76
CA THR A 724 -24.71 -5.34 -29.17
C THR A 724 -25.72 -6.48 -29.36
N ALA A 725 -25.84 -7.39 -28.39
CA ALA A 725 -26.80 -8.49 -28.45
C ALA A 725 -28.17 -8.15 -27.82
N LEU A 726 -28.32 -6.97 -27.21
CA LEU A 726 -29.59 -6.57 -26.63
C LEU A 726 -30.62 -6.19 -27.70
N PRO A 727 -31.91 -6.50 -27.48
CA PRO A 727 -32.97 -6.01 -28.36
C PRO A 727 -33.10 -4.48 -28.23
N GLY A 728 -32.93 -3.77 -29.35
CA GLY A 728 -33.04 -2.30 -29.42
C GLY A 728 -31.82 -1.61 -30.04
N LEU A 729 -31.79 -0.27 -29.95
CA LEU A 729 -30.66 0.53 -30.45
C LEU A 729 -29.50 0.49 -29.45
N ALA A 730 -28.39 -0.11 -29.86
CA ALA A 730 -27.17 -0.17 -29.06
C ALA A 730 -26.61 1.23 -28.79
N VAL A 731 -26.28 1.50 -27.52
CA VAL A 731 -25.59 2.71 -27.11
C VAL A 731 -24.08 2.49 -27.22
N GLU A 732 -23.42 3.43 -27.87
CA GLU A 732 -21.97 3.48 -28.00
C GLU A 732 -21.38 4.55 -27.08
N ALA A 733 -20.16 4.27 -26.61
CA ALA A 733 -19.41 5.09 -25.68
C ALA A 733 -18.09 5.51 -26.35
N TYR A 734 -17.68 6.75 -26.13
CA TYR A 734 -16.53 7.35 -26.78
C TYR A 734 -15.71 8.21 -25.82
N SER A 735 -14.40 8.10 -25.92
CA SER A 735 -13.46 9.09 -25.39
C SER A 735 -13.46 10.32 -26.29
N VAL A 736 -13.34 11.50 -25.68
CA VAL A 736 -13.27 12.77 -26.42
C VAL A 736 -11.82 13.13 -26.66
N VAL A 737 -11.46 13.38 -27.91
CA VAL A 737 -10.07 13.60 -28.34
C VAL A 737 -9.95 14.94 -29.06
N VAL A 738 -8.86 15.67 -28.81
CA VAL A 738 -8.54 16.97 -29.42
C VAL A 738 -7.32 16.81 -30.33
N SER A 739 -7.39 17.33 -31.55
CA SER A 739 -6.29 17.31 -32.52
C SER A 739 -6.07 18.69 -33.15
N TYR A 740 -4.80 19.02 -33.41
CA TYR A 740 -4.34 20.25 -34.06
C TYR A 740 -2.96 20.03 -34.71
N ASP A 741 -2.58 20.86 -35.70
CA ASP A 741 -1.24 20.90 -36.33
C ASP A 741 -0.59 19.54 -36.69
N ASP A 742 -1.37 18.54 -37.09
CA ASP A 742 -0.89 17.15 -37.32
C ASP A 742 -0.14 16.51 -36.13
N VAL A 743 -0.29 17.06 -34.92
CA VAL A 743 0.23 16.47 -33.68
C VAL A 743 -0.61 15.25 -33.29
N SER A 744 0.01 14.31 -32.57
CA SER A 744 -0.69 13.16 -32.00
C SER A 744 -1.95 13.60 -31.23
N PRO A 745 -3.12 12.99 -31.50
CA PRO A 745 -4.37 13.38 -30.84
C PRO A 745 -4.29 13.26 -29.31
N ILE A 746 -4.84 14.23 -28.60
CA ILE A 746 -4.82 14.31 -27.13
C ILE A 746 -6.19 13.93 -26.58
N THR A 747 -6.25 12.90 -25.73
CA THR A 747 -7.49 12.50 -25.06
C THR A 747 -7.80 13.45 -23.90
N LEU A 748 -9.05 13.92 -23.81
CA LEU A 748 -9.56 14.60 -22.62
C LEU A 748 -9.87 13.55 -21.55
N THR A 749 -9.03 13.47 -20.51
CA THR A 749 -9.20 12.48 -19.45
C THR A 749 -10.43 12.80 -18.59
N ASP A 750 -11.04 11.76 -18.00
CA ASP A 750 -12.25 11.88 -17.17
C ASP A 750 -13.44 12.55 -17.88
N ALA A 751 -13.48 12.44 -19.21
CA ALA A 751 -14.58 12.86 -20.06
C ALA A 751 -15.10 11.70 -20.91
N LEU A 752 -16.42 11.53 -20.94
CA LEU A 752 -17.09 10.43 -21.62
C LEU A 752 -18.26 10.94 -22.45
N MET A 753 -18.40 10.47 -23.68
CA MET A 753 -19.59 10.68 -24.49
C MET A 753 -20.35 9.36 -24.70
N VAL A 754 -21.68 9.40 -24.59
CA VAL A 754 -22.55 8.28 -24.98
C VAL A 754 -23.65 8.72 -25.94
N MET A 755 -23.93 7.90 -26.96
CA MET A 755 -24.97 8.17 -27.96
C MET A 755 -25.47 6.88 -28.64
N ARG A 756 -26.56 6.98 -29.41
CA ARG A 756 -27.02 5.93 -30.32
C ARG A 756 -26.67 6.31 -31.76
N PRO A 757 -25.57 5.82 -32.33
CA PRO A 757 -25.07 6.28 -33.63
C PRO A 757 -26.04 6.04 -34.78
N PHE A 758 -26.86 4.99 -34.70
CA PHE A 758 -27.84 4.62 -35.73
C PHE A 758 -29.21 5.29 -35.53
N ASN A 759 -29.31 6.31 -34.70
CA ASN A 759 -30.52 7.10 -34.53
C ASN A 759 -30.19 8.61 -34.67
N PRO A 760 -30.52 9.24 -35.81
CA PRO A 760 -30.17 10.63 -36.10
C PRO A 760 -30.84 11.65 -35.16
N ASP A 761 -32.00 11.30 -34.57
CA ASP A 761 -32.70 12.13 -33.59
C ASP A 761 -32.23 11.88 -32.15
N SER A 762 -31.26 10.98 -31.95
CA SER A 762 -30.73 10.68 -30.63
C SER A 762 -29.92 11.85 -30.11
N ARG A 763 -30.32 12.35 -28.94
CA ARG A 763 -29.47 13.25 -28.15
C ARG A 763 -28.14 12.59 -27.81
N VAL A 764 -27.14 13.45 -27.62
CA VAL A 764 -25.81 13.07 -27.18
C VAL A 764 -25.66 13.43 -25.72
N MET A 765 -25.10 12.53 -24.92
CA MET A 765 -24.81 12.76 -23.51
C MET A 765 -23.31 12.87 -23.33
N LEU A 766 -22.86 13.96 -22.72
CA LEU A 766 -21.48 14.16 -22.28
C LEU A 766 -21.44 14.09 -20.76
N TRP A 767 -20.48 13.36 -20.23
CA TRP A 767 -20.09 13.43 -18.84
C TRP A 767 -18.66 13.92 -18.73
N CYS A 768 -18.40 14.72 -17.71
CA CYS A 768 -17.08 15.18 -17.32
C CYS A 768 -17.07 15.32 -15.80
N GLY A 769 -16.03 14.85 -15.11
CA GLY A 769 -15.98 14.83 -13.65
C GLY A 769 -16.37 16.16 -12.98
N GLY A 770 -15.82 17.27 -13.48
CA GLY A 770 -16.08 18.61 -12.93
C GLY A 770 -17.51 19.16 -13.14
N PHE A 771 -18.29 18.64 -14.09
CA PHE A 771 -19.61 19.23 -14.43
C PHE A 771 -20.78 18.23 -14.48
N GLY A 772 -20.49 16.94 -14.38
CA GLY A 772 -21.49 15.87 -14.43
C GLY A 772 -22.11 15.65 -15.82
N TRP A 773 -23.24 14.96 -15.85
CA TRP A 773 -23.98 14.64 -17.08
C TRP A 773 -24.67 15.87 -17.70
N ARG A 774 -24.45 16.08 -19.01
CA ARG A 774 -25.11 17.11 -19.83
C ARG A 774 -25.65 16.52 -21.14
N SER A 775 -26.80 17.00 -21.58
CA SER A 775 -27.42 16.58 -22.85
C SER A 775 -27.23 17.63 -23.94
N PHE A 776 -26.99 17.17 -25.16
CA PHE A 776 -26.84 17.97 -26.37
C PHE A 776 -27.82 17.48 -27.44
N ALA A 777 -28.29 18.40 -28.29
CA ALA A 777 -29.25 18.10 -29.33
C ALA A 777 -28.68 17.19 -30.44
N SER A 778 -27.39 17.33 -30.76
CA SER A 778 -26.69 16.51 -31.76
C SER A 778 -25.18 16.45 -31.48
N LEU A 779 -24.48 15.57 -32.19
CA LEU A 779 -23.01 15.49 -32.15
C LEU A 779 -22.35 16.79 -32.62
N GLU A 780 -22.87 17.40 -33.67
CA GLU A 780 -22.36 18.68 -34.21
C GLU A 780 -22.47 19.82 -33.17
N HIS A 781 -23.59 19.88 -32.43
CA HIS A 781 -23.76 20.84 -31.34
C HIS A 781 -22.74 20.63 -30.22
N LEU A 782 -22.45 19.37 -29.86
CA LEU A 782 -21.42 19.05 -28.87
C LEU A 782 -20.02 19.45 -29.35
N GLN A 783 -19.64 19.11 -30.59
CA GLN A 783 -18.33 19.47 -31.14
C GLN A 783 -18.16 20.98 -31.23
N THR A 784 -19.19 21.71 -31.64
CA THR A 784 -19.18 23.18 -31.68
C THR A 784 -19.04 23.77 -30.28
N PHE A 785 -19.80 23.24 -29.31
CA PHE A 785 -19.68 23.64 -27.91
C PHE A 785 -18.24 23.46 -27.39
N LEU A 786 -17.64 22.29 -27.57
CA LEU A 786 -16.27 22.00 -27.11
C LEU A 786 -15.23 22.90 -27.78
N LYS A 787 -15.31 23.12 -29.10
CA LYS A 787 -14.44 24.06 -29.81
C LYS A 787 -14.52 25.47 -29.22
N CYS A 788 -15.74 25.96 -28.97
CA CYS A 788 -15.93 27.27 -28.36
C CYS A 788 -15.32 27.37 -26.96
N GLN A 789 -15.36 26.30 -26.16
CA GLN A 789 -14.81 26.34 -24.79
C GLN A 789 -13.30 26.56 -24.74
N PHE A 790 -12.54 26.15 -25.76
CA PHE A 790 -11.10 26.43 -25.83
C PHE A 790 -10.76 27.90 -26.11
N HIS A 791 -11.76 28.73 -26.43
CA HIS A 791 -11.60 30.17 -26.66
C HIS A 791 -12.38 31.03 -25.65
N THR A 792 -13.01 30.42 -24.63
CA THR A 792 -13.75 31.15 -23.59
C THR A 792 -12.93 31.30 -22.31
N ALA A 793 -13.46 32.03 -21.33
CA ALA A 793 -12.88 32.10 -19.99
C ALA A 793 -12.83 30.75 -19.25
N GLN A 794 -13.48 29.69 -19.77
CA GLN A 794 -13.45 28.35 -19.19
C GLN A 794 -12.36 27.45 -19.79
N GLN A 795 -11.51 27.96 -20.69
CA GLN A 795 -10.43 27.22 -21.36
C GLN A 795 -9.60 26.37 -20.38
N GLU A 796 -9.24 26.94 -19.22
CA GLU A 796 -8.37 26.26 -18.25
C GLU A 796 -8.97 24.96 -17.69
N HIS A 797 -10.28 24.90 -17.46
CA HIS A 797 -10.94 23.68 -16.97
C HIS A 797 -10.82 22.52 -17.95
N TRP A 798 -10.79 22.79 -19.25
CA TRP A 798 -10.63 21.77 -20.29
C TRP A 798 -9.17 21.38 -20.50
N LEU A 799 -8.27 22.35 -20.34
CA LEU A 799 -6.83 22.12 -20.39
C LEU A 799 -6.33 21.27 -19.20
N GLU A 800 -6.99 21.35 -18.05
CA GLU A 800 -6.71 20.52 -16.87
C GLU A 800 -7.04 19.03 -17.07
N LEU A 801 -7.79 18.68 -18.12
CA LEU A 801 -8.06 17.28 -18.52
C LEU A 801 -6.93 16.67 -19.37
N MET A 802 -5.83 17.39 -19.57
CA MET A 802 -4.69 16.98 -20.40
C MET A 802 -3.42 16.89 -19.56
N SER A 803 -2.39 16.19 -20.07
CA SER A 803 -1.08 16.17 -19.42
C SER A 803 -0.46 17.57 -19.43
N GLU A 804 0.46 17.83 -18.50
CA GLU A 804 1.15 19.11 -18.40
C GLU A 804 1.85 19.49 -19.70
N ASN A 805 2.46 18.52 -20.37
CA ASN A 805 3.14 18.75 -21.65
C ASN A 805 2.13 19.12 -22.75
N ASP A 806 1.05 18.35 -22.89
CA ASP A 806 0.03 18.55 -23.91
C ASP A 806 -0.70 19.88 -23.72
N ARG A 807 -1.05 20.20 -22.46
CA ARG A 807 -1.62 21.49 -22.06
C ARG A 807 -0.72 22.65 -22.47
N ARG A 808 0.59 22.56 -22.21
CA ARG A 808 1.55 23.62 -22.58
C ARG A 808 1.62 23.80 -24.09
N MET A 809 1.65 22.71 -24.86
CA MET A 809 1.71 22.74 -26.31
C MET A 809 0.42 23.31 -26.92
N LEU A 810 -0.74 22.84 -26.44
CA LEU A 810 -2.04 23.33 -26.91
C LEU A 810 -2.28 24.80 -26.51
N ARG A 811 -1.89 25.24 -25.32
CA ARG A 811 -1.99 26.65 -24.93
C ARG A 811 -1.18 27.53 -25.89
N LYS A 812 0.03 27.10 -26.27
CA LYS A 812 0.86 27.81 -27.25
C LYS A 812 0.19 27.86 -28.64
N HIS A 813 -0.48 26.79 -29.06
CA HIS A 813 -1.25 26.75 -30.31
C HIS A 813 -2.44 27.72 -30.30
N LEU A 814 -3.24 27.71 -29.23
CA LEU A 814 -4.42 28.56 -29.10
C LEU A 814 -4.08 30.06 -29.07
N CYS A 815 -2.86 30.43 -28.64
CA CYS A 815 -2.37 31.80 -28.64
C CYS A 815 -1.89 32.32 -30.01
N LYS A 816 -1.84 31.50 -31.06
CA LYS A 816 -1.45 31.96 -32.41
C LYS A 816 -2.47 32.96 -32.98
N GLU A 817 -2.00 33.96 -33.72
CA GLU A 817 -2.85 34.96 -34.39
C GLU A 817 -3.68 34.37 -35.55
N SER A 818 -3.18 33.29 -36.17
CA SER A 818 -3.86 32.55 -37.23
C SER A 818 -3.56 31.06 -37.07
N ASP A 819 -4.45 30.21 -37.62
CA ASP A 819 -4.35 28.75 -37.52
C ASP A 819 -4.31 28.23 -36.07
N ASN A 820 -5.25 28.72 -35.24
CA ASN A 820 -5.40 28.36 -33.82
C ASN A 820 -6.61 27.45 -33.55
N GLN A 821 -7.15 26.83 -34.60
CA GLN A 821 -8.34 25.99 -34.52
C GLN A 821 -7.99 24.61 -33.99
N VAL A 822 -8.97 23.97 -33.33
CA VAL A 822 -8.88 22.60 -32.84
C VAL A 822 -9.98 21.74 -33.44
N THR A 823 -9.67 20.47 -33.68
CA THR A 823 -10.62 19.46 -34.14
C THR A 823 -10.97 18.51 -33.01
N ILE A 824 -12.27 18.27 -32.83
CA ILE A 824 -12.79 17.33 -31.82
C ILE A 824 -13.10 16.01 -32.50
N LEU A 825 -12.35 14.99 -32.14
CA LEU A 825 -12.48 13.61 -32.59
C LEU A 825 -13.09 12.76 -31.46
N LEU A 826 -13.64 11.61 -31.84
CA LEU A 826 -14.20 10.64 -30.92
C LEU A 826 -13.52 9.31 -31.14
N ASP A 827 -12.99 8.74 -30.07
CA ASP A 827 -12.40 7.40 -30.08
C ASP A 827 -13.34 6.42 -29.37
N ARG A 828 -13.70 5.32 -30.03
CA ARG A 828 -14.74 4.42 -29.54
C ARG A 828 -14.19 3.49 -28.47
N ILE A 829 -14.90 3.40 -27.35
CA ILE A 829 -14.53 2.51 -26.25
C ILE A 829 -15.20 1.15 -26.45
N ASP A 830 -14.41 0.17 -26.89
CA ASP A 830 -14.88 -1.21 -27.08
C ASP A 830 -14.76 -2.05 -25.78
N GLY A 831 -13.75 -1.77 -24.95
CA GLY A 831 -13.50 -2.43 -23.66
C GLY A 831 -14.40 -1.95 -22.51
N HIS A 832 -13.98 -2.20 -21.27
CA HIS A 832 -14.72 -1.78 -20.08
C HIS A 832 -14.65 -0.25 -19.92
N LEU A 833 -15.81 0.41 -19.99
CA LEU A 833 -15.95 1.87 -19.98
C LEU A 833 -15.13 2.58 -18.90
N VAL A 834 -15.37 2.26 -17.64
CA VAL A 834 -14.78 2.99 -16.50
C VAL A 834 -13.29 2.68 -16.36
N THR A 835 -12.87 1.50 -16.82
CA THR A 835 -11.45 1.12 -16.87
C THR A 835 -10.72 1.94 -17.93
N ALA A 836 -11.34 2.21 -19.08
CA ALA A 836 -10.75 3.09 -20.10
C ALA A 836 -10.60 4.53 -19.59
N LEU A 837 -11.61 5.04 -18.85
CA LEU A 837 -11.51 6.35 -18.19
C LEU A 837 -10.34 6.37 -17.19
N GLN A 838 -10.30 5.41 -16.27
CA GLN A 838 -9.23 5.28 -15.28
C GLN A 838 -7.84 5.20 -15.92
N GLN A 839 -7.68 4.36 -16.95
CA GLN A 839 -6.40 4.19 -17.64
C GLN A 839 -5.92 5.51 -18.26
N SER A 840 -6.84 6.28 -18.86
CA SER A 840 -6.48 7.61 -19.40
C SER A 840 -5.95 8.57 -18.34
N VAL A 841 -6.51 8.53 -17.12
CA VAL A 841 -6.05 9.33 -15.97
C VAL A 841 -4.68 8.86 -15.48
N VAL A 842 -4.48 7.54 -15.38
CA VAL A 842 -3.19 6.96 -14.99
C VAL A 842 -2.11 7.33 -16.01
N ASP A 843 -2.38 7.20 -17.31
CA ASP A 843 -1.43 7.54 -18.38
C ASP A 843 -1.04 9.02 -18.35
N ARG A 844 -2.03 9.92 -18.15
CA ARG A 844 -1.79 11.36 -17.98
C ARG A 844 -0.89 11.65 -16.79
N ARG A 845 -1.22 11.11 -15.60
CA ARG A 845 -0.39 11.28 -14.39
C ARG A 845 1.02 10.79 -14.63
N ALA A 846 1.17 9.64 -15.30
CA ALA A 846 2.46 9.09 -15.65
C ALA A 846 3.29 10.05 -16.54
N GLN A 847 2.66 10.78 -17.45
CA GLN A 847 3.31 11.84 -18.25
C GLN A 847 3.66 13.08 -17.41
N ASP A 848 2.80 13.49 -16.49
CA ASP A 848 3.05 14.63 -15.58
C ASP A 848 4.26 14.38 -14.69
N LEU A 849 4.43 13.14 -14.20
CA LEU A 849 5.58 12.72 -13.40
C LEU A 849 6.89 12.75 -14.19
N ARG A 850 6.88 12.42 -15.49
CA ARG A 850 8.07 12.61 -16.34
C ARG A 850 8.44 14.09 -16.48
N GLN A 851 7.44 14.97 -16.65
CA GLN A 851 7.69 16.41 -16.67
C GLN A 851 8.18 16.94 -15.32
N LEU A 852 7.77 16.35 -14.19
CA LEU A 852 8.31 16.67 -12.88
C LEU A 852 9.82 16.43 -12.80
N ILE A 853 10.31 15.25 -13.19
CA ILE A 853 11.75 14.94 -13.14
C ILE A 853 12.55 15.84 -14.08
N LEU A 854 12.08 16.06 -15.32
CA LEU A 854 12.73 16.99 -16.25
C LEU A 854 12.81 18.43 -15.71
N ARG A 855 11.77 18.89 -15.01
CA ARG A 855 11.79 20.20 -14.33
C ARG A 855 12.75 20.20 -13.14
N ALA A 856 12.77 19.13 -12.36
CA ALA A 856 13.66 18.99 -11.21
C ALA A 856 15.12 19.15 -11.61
N GLU A 857 15.53 18.49 -12.71
CA GLU A 857 16.88 18.60 -13.29
C GLU A 857 17.13 20.00 -13.88
N ARG A 858 16.18 20.51 -14.67
CA ARG A 858 16.33 21.82 -15.34
C ARG A 858 16.48 22.97 -14.35
N TYR A 859 15.74 22.94 -13.25
CA TYR A 859 15.74 23.98 -12.23
C TYR A 859 16.66 23.67 -11.05
N ARG A 860 17.32 22.50 -11.03
CA ARG A 860 18.16 22.02 -9.93
C ARG A 860 17.46 22.16 -8.58
N MET A 861 16.26 21.58 -8.49
CA MET A 861 15.42 21.69 -7.29
C MET A 861 16.11 21.06 -6.09
N ASP A 862 16.10 21.74 -4.94
CA ASP A 862 16.51 21.11 -3.68
C ASP A 862 15.51 20.02 -3.26
N ALA A 863 15.91 19.19 -2.28
CA ALA A 863 15.11 18.05 -1.83
C ALA A 863 13.72 18.46 -1.31
N ARG A 864 13.61 19.59 -0.63
CA ARG A 864 12.34 20.05 -0.05
C ARG A 864 11.38 20.48 -1.16
N LEU A 865 11.87 21.27 -2.11
CA LEU A 865 11.07 21.73 -3.25
C LEU A 865 10.61 20.54 -4.10
N LEU A 866 11.52 19.62 -4.43
CA LEU A 866 11.16 18.42 -5.21
C LEU A 866 10.10 17.57 -4.49
N THR A 867 10.25 17.36 -3.18
CA THR A 867 9.25 16.62 -2.37
C THR A 867 7.89 17.32 -2.37
N GLN A 868 7.86 18.64 -2.21
CA GLN A 868 6.61 19.42 -2.21
C GLN A 868 5.90 19.40 -3.56
N VAL A 869 6.64 19.55 -4.66
CA VAL A 869 6.06 19.49 -6.01
C VAL A 869 5.59 18.06 -6.32
N ALA A 870 6.32 17.03 -5.91
CA ALA A 870 5.89 15.64 -6.05
C ALA A 870 4.58 15.36 -5.31
N HIS A 871 4.45 15.78 -4.05
CA HIS A 871 3.25 15.60 -3.24
C HIS A 871 2.01 16.29 -3.83
N THR A 872 2.18 17.32 -4.67
CA THR A 872 1.07 17.98 -5.37
C THR A 872 0.79 17.43 -6.77
N THR A 873 1.77 16.73 -7.36
CA THR A 873 1.66 16.16 -8.73
C THR A 873 1.20 14.71 -8.71
N GLU A 874 1.61 13.94 -7.70
CA GLU A 874 1.26 12.52 -7.60
C GLU A 874 -0.24 12.29 -7.46
N PRO A 875 -1.02 12.96 -6.59
CA PRO A 875 -2.42 12.63 -6.33
C PRO A 875 -3.38 12.65 -7.53
N ASP A 876 -4.49 11.89 -7.45
CA ASP A 876 -5.57 11.93 -8.44
C ASP A 876 -6.46 13.16 -8.27
N THR A 877 -5.95 14.31 -8.69
CA THR A 877 -6.68 15.60 -8.61
C THR A 877 -7.99 15.61 -9.41
N GLN A 878 -8.16 14.73 -10.41
CA GLN A 878 -9.41 14.63 -11.17
C GLN A 878 -10.49 13.93 -10.35
N LEU A 879 -10.13 12.88 -9.60
CA LEU A 879 -11.06 12.24 -8.68
C LEU A 879 -11.52 13.21 -7.59
N ASP A 880 -10.60 14.01 -7.04
CA ASP A 880 -10.92 15.04 -6.05
C ASP A 880 -11.89 16.08 -6.63
N THR A 881 -11.56 16.62 -7.81
CA THR A 881 -12.41 17.60 -8.52
C THR A 881 -13.80 17.02 -8.81
N LEU A 882 -13.88 15.73 -9.18
CA LEU A 882 -15.12 15.03 -9.44
C LEU A 882 -15.99 14.90 -8.18
N LEU A 883 -15.38 14.54 -7.05
CA LEU A 883 -16.09 14.40 -5.77
C LEU A 883 -16.53 15.76 -5.23
N ASP A 884 -15.67 16.77 -5.29
CA ASP A 884 -15.99 18.15 -4.89
C ASP A 884 -17.15 18.70 -5.73
N ALA A 885 -17.08 18.54 -7.04
CA ALA A 885 -18.13 19.02 -7.93
C ALA A 885 -19.44 18.27 -7.70
N LEU A 886 -19.39 16.98 -7.39
CA LEU A 886 -20.57 16.17 -7.03
C LEU A 886 -21.16 16.63 -5.69
N TRP A 887 -20.32 16.89 -4.69
CA TRP A 887 -20.72 17.42 -3.39
C TRP A 887 -21.46 18.75 -3.56
N VAL A 888 -20.88 19.68 -4.33
CA VAL A 888 -21.50 20.99 -4.61
C VAL A 888 -22.86 20.82 -5.27
N ARG A 889 -23.00 19.89 -6.23
CA ARG A 889 -24.29 19.61 -6.89
C ARG A 889 -25.32 19.00 -5.92
N ILE A 890 -24.88 18.12 -5.03
CA ILE A 890 -25.75 17.51 -4.01
C ILE A 890 -26.21 18.54 -2.99
N ASP A 891 -25.31 19.39 -2.49
CA ASP A 891 -25.66 20.41 -1.52
C ASP A 891 -26.59 21.47 -2.14
N ALA A 892 -26.34 21.88 -3.40
CA ALA A 892 -27.25 22.73 -4.16
C ALA A 892 -28.64 22.11 -4.31
N ALA A 893 -28.73 20.81 -4.63
CA ALA A 893 -30.01 20.12 -4.76
C ALA A 893 -30.76 19.97 -3.42
N LEU A 894 -30.03 19.71 -2.34
CA LEU A 894 -30.61 19.67 -0.99
C LEU A 894 -31.07 21.05 -0.52
N PHE A 895 -30.32 22.10 -0.88
CA PHE A 895 -30.70 23.48 -0.64
C PHE A 895 -31.98 23.84 -1.41
N GLU A 896 -32.04 23.58 -2.72
CA GLU A 896 -33.23 23.79 -3.54
C GLU A 896 -34.47 23.05 -2.99
N ALA A 897 -34.29 21.83 -2.50
CA ALA A 897 -35.37 21.04 -1.89
C ALA A 897 -35.86 21.61 -0.55
N ARG A 898 -35.03 22.42 0.14
CA ARG A 898 -35.39 23.12 1.39
C ARG A 898 -35.96 24.52 1.15
N LEU A 899 -35.79 25.08 -0.05
CA LEU A 899 -36.30 26.41 -0.36
C LEU A 899 -37.83 26.44 -0.28
N PRO A 900 -38.42 27.44 0.41
CA PRO A 900 -39.86 27.63 0.42
C PRO A 900 -40.41 27.82 -1.01
N SER A 901 -41.64 27.34 -1.24
CA SER A 901 -42.29 27.45 -2.55
C SER A 901 -42.41 28.89 -3.06
N TRP A 902 -42.55 29.87 -2.17
CA TRP A 902 -42.62 31.28 -2.55
C TRP A 902 -41.32 31.80 -3.16
N VAL A 903 -40.16 31.30 -2.72
CA VAL A 903 -38.83 31.65 -3.29
C VAL A 903 -38.71 31.10 -4.70
N HIS A 904 -39.18 29.87 -4.92
CA HIS A 904 -39.21 29.25 -6.25
C HIS A 904 -40.08 30.00 -7.25
N SER A 905 -41.13 30.67 -6.78
CA SER A 905 -42.03 31.47 -7.61
C SER A 905 -41.69 32.97 -7.68
N ALA A 906 -40.72 33.44 -6.90
CA ALA A 906 -40.37 34.86 -6.83
C ALA A 906 -39.61 35.32 -8.09
N THR A 907 -39.83 36.55 -8.53
CA THR A 907 -39.08 37.09 -9.66
C THR A 907 -37.65 37.43 -9.25
N ILE A 908 -36.71 37.49 -10.21
CA ILE A 908 -35.32 37.90 -9.93
C ILE A 908 -35.27 39.30 -9.28
N ALA A 909 -36.19 40.20 -9.66
CA ALA A 909 -36.31 41.53 -9.04
C ALA A 909 -36.71 41.43 -7.56
N ASP A 910 -37.67 40.58 -7.22
CA ASP A 910 -38.10 40.35 -5.84
C ASP A 910 -37.00 39.68 -5.00
N LEU A 911 -36.26 38.73 -5.59
CA LEU A 911 -35.12 38.09 -4.92
C LEU A 911 -33.98 39.08 -4.67
N ASN A 912 -33.70 39.98 -5.61
CA ASN A 912 -32.72 41.05 -5.42
C ASN A 912 -33.17 42.04 -4.35
N LEU A 913 -34.44 42.45 -4.37
CA LEU A 913 -35.01 43.31 -3.33
C LEU A 913 -34.92 42.65 -1.95
N TYR A 914 -35.24 41.35 -1.88
CA TYR A 914 -35.14 40.58 -0.64
C TYR A 914 -33.70 40.50 -0.14
N ASN A 915 -32.73 40.25 -1.02
CA ASN A 915 -31.30 40.24 -0.68
C ASN A 915 -30.82 41.63 -0.20
N ASP A 916 -31.25 42.70 -0.87
CA ASP A 916 -30.92 44.08 -0.47
C ASP A 916 -31.51 44.43 0.90
N ILE A 917 -32.74 44.00 1.18
CA ILE A 917 -33.37 44.13 2.50
C ILE A 917 -32.55 43.36 3.54
N TRP A 918 -32.16 42.12 3.26
CA TRP A 918 -31.33 41.30 4.16
C TRP A 918 -29.95 41.90 4.42
N ARG A 919 -29.28 42.43 3.40
CA ARG A 919 -27.97 43.10 3.55
C ARG A 919 -28.09 44.37 4.37
N ARG A 920 -29.10 45.20 4.11
CA ARG A 920 -29.38 46.41 4.90
C ARG A 920 -29.74 46.07 6.34
N TYR A 921 -30.48 44.98 6.54
CA TYR A 921 -30.86 44.48 7.84
C TYR A 921 -29.65 43.96 8.64
N TYR A 922 -28.78 43.16 8.02
CA TYR A 922 -27.54 42.67 8.63
C TYR A 922 -26.61 43.82 9.04
N LEU A 923 -26.54 44.87 8.22
CA LEU A 923 -25.76 46.08 8.52
C LEU A 923 -26.42 46.99 9.59
N ALA A 924 -27.73 46.86 9.83
CA ALA A 924 -28.48 47.65 10.80
C ALA A 924 -28.62 46.97 12.18
N SER A 925 -28.35 45.67 12.29
CA SER A 925 -28.32 44.95 13.56
C SER A 925 -26.94 45.04 14.23
N GLU A 926 -26.84 45.64 15.41
CA GLU A 926 -25.62 45.57 16.23
C GLU A 926 -25.32 44.11 16.61
N ASP A 927 -24.15 43.61 16.20
CA ASP A 927 -23.59 42.31 16.56
C ASP A 927 -24.50 41.07 16.35
N GLY A 928 -25.46 41.14 15.43
CA GLY A 928 -26.19 39.98 14.91
C GLY A 928 -27.01 39.17 15.94
N LYS A 929 -27.49 39.80 17.02
CA LYS A 929 -28.01 39.05 18.18
C LYS A 929 -29.51 39.04 18.46
N ASP A 930 -30.38 39.77 17.76
CA ASP A 930 -31.81 39.55 18.02
C ASP A 930 -32.76 39.91 16.87
N TYR A 931 -33.44 38.91 16.32
CA TYR A 931 -34.49 39.07 15.30
C TYR A 931 -35.87 39.36 15.91
N LEU A 932 -35.99 39.26 17.24
CA LEU A 932 -37.25 39.38 17.96
C LEU A 932 -37.51 40.77 18.54
N PHE A 933 -36.68 41.79 18.25
CA PHE A 933 -36.87 43.16 18.77
C PHE A 933 -37.02 43.20 20.31
N GLY A 934 -36.31 42.34 21.06
CA GLY A 934 -36.46 42.25 22.52
C GLY A 934 -37.73 41.52 22.99
N ILE A 935 -38.45 40.84 22.09
CA ILE A 935 -39.50 39.89 22.43
C ILE A 935 -38.84 38.60 22.93
N ALA A 936 -39.23 38.13 24.11
CA ALA A 936 -38.74 36.85 24.65
C ALA A 936 -38.93 35.71 23.64
N SER A 937 -37.97 34.80 23.55
CA SER A 937 -38.10 33.62 22.68
C SER A 937 -39.32 32.77 23.06
N LEU A 938 -39.84 31.97 22.12
CA LEU A 938 -40.96 31.07 22.41
C LEU A 938 -40.62 30.10 23.55
N GLU A 939 -39.37 29.64 23.62
CA GLU A 939 -38.87 28.78 24.71
C GLU A 939 -38.88 29.53 26.06
N ASP A 940 -38.34 30.75 26.11
CA ASP A 940 -38.32 31.56 27.33
C ASP A 940 -39.74 31.89 27.81
N TYR A 941 -40.64 32.25 26.88
CA TYR A 941 -42.04 32.52 27.16
C TYR A 941 -42.75 31.28 27.73
N SER A 942 -42.51 30.11 27.12
CA SER A 942 -43.05 28.83 27.58
C SER A 942 -42.55 28.48 28.96
N ARG A 943 -41.24 28.61 29.19
CA ARG A 943 -40.58 28.32 30.47
C ARG A 943 -41.12 29.21 31.58
N GLN A 944 -41.24 30.52 31.33
CA GLN A 944 -41.80 31.46 32.30
C GLN A 944 -43.27 31.16 32.61
N GLY A 945 -44.06 30.81 31.60
CA GLY A 945 -45.46 30.39 31.78
C GLY A 945 -45.58 29.13 32.63
N LEU A 946 -44.76 28.12 32.35
CA LEU A 946 -44.72 26.87 33.10
C LEU A 946 -44.27 27.08 34.54
N LEU A 947 -43.19 27.84 34.77
CA LEU A 947 -42.71 28.18 36.11
C LEU A 947 -43.80 28.88 36.92
N LYS A 948 -44.46 29.88 36.32
CA LYS A 948 -45.55 30.60 36.98
C LYS A 948 -46.67 29.65 37.35
N ARG A 949 -47.07 28.75 36.46
CA ARG A 949 -48.19 27.83 36.71
C ARG A 949 -47.85 26.73 37.71
N LEU A 950 -46.68 26.11 37.61
CA LEU A 950 -46.20 25.11 38.56
C LEU A 950 -46.05 25.70 39.97
N SER A 951 -45.58 26.95 40.09
CA SER A 951 -45.50 27.63 41.38
C SER A 951 -46.86 27.93 42.02
N GLN A 952 -47.91 28.10 41.21
CA GLN A 952 -49.28 28.31 41.66
C GLN A 952 -49.94 26.99 42.09
N ASP A 953 -49.76 25.94 41.30
CA ASP A 953 -50.41 24.64 41.53
C ASP A 953 -49.74 23.87 42.69
N PHE A 954 -48.44 24.09 42.93
CA PHE A 954 -47.66 23.43 44.00
C PHE A 954 -46.90 24.43 44.88
N PRO A 955 -47.59 25.26 45.68
CA PRO A 955 -46.94 26.22 46.57
C PRO A 955 -46.08 25.50 47.62
N GLY A 956 -44.77 25.79 47.62
CA GLY A 956 -43.79 25.17 48.53
C GLY A 956 -42.79 24.21 47.85
N HIS A 957 -42.99 23.89 46.56
CA HIS A 957 -42.05 23.09 45.76
C HIS A 957 -41.46 23.93 44.61
N GLN A 958 -40.12 23.96 44.47
CA GLN A 958 -39.44 24.61 43.35
C GLN A 958 -39.18 23.58 42.24
N PHE A 959 -40.07 23.55 41.25
CA PHE A 959 -39.88 22.75 40.04
C PHE A 959 -39.14 23.54 38.97
N ASP A 960 -38.21 22.88 38.27
CA ASP A 960 -37.52 23.44 37.10
C ASP A 960 -38.00 22.68 35.86
N PRO A 961 -38.80 23.30 34.97
CA PRO A 961 -39.36 22.64 33.79
C PRO A 961 -38.33 21.97 32.90
N ASP A 962 -37.11 22.50 32.83
CA ASP A 962 -36.07 21.94 31.97
C ASP A 962 -35.43 20.66 32.50
N LYS A 963 -35.60 20.38 33.81
CA LYS A 963 -35.09 19.17 34.49
C LYS A 963 -36.13 18.07 34.63
N ILE A 964 -37.34 18.32 34.12
CA ILE A 964 -38.43 17.34 34.09
C ILE A 964 -38.47 16.77 32.68
N ILE A 965 -38.17 15.47 32.53
CA ILE A 965 -38.14 14.81 31.24
C ILE A 965 -39.47 14.12 30.98
N VAL A 966 -40.12 14.47 29.87
CA VAL A 966 -41.37 13.90 29.38
C VAL A 966 -41.05 12.95 28.25
N THR A 967 -41.52 11.70 28.36
CA THR A 967 -41.40 10.69 27.30
C THR A 967 -42.77 10.52 26.64
N SER A 968 -42.84 10.76 25.33
CA SER A 968 -44.08 10.62 24.55
C SER A 968 -43.90 9.68 23.36
N ARG A 969 -44.99 8.99 22.98
CA ARG A 969 -44.99 8.07 21.84
C ARG A 969 -45.96 8.56 20.76
N SER A 970 -45.47 8.62 19.52
CA SER A 970 -46.28 8.98 18.34
C SER A 970 -46.35 7.80 17.37
N TYR A 971 -47.54 7.62 16.78
CA TYR A 971 -47.81 6.58 15.79
C TYR A 971 -47.94 7.23 14.41
N THR A 972 -47.20 6.73 13.43
CA THR A 972 -47.31 7.19 12.04
C THR A 972 -48.30 6.28 11.29
N PRO A 973 -49.40 6.82 10.72
CA PRO A 973 -50.28 6.03 9.87
C PRO A 973 -49.56 5.59 8.59
N ALA A 974 -49.81 4.38 8.10
CA ALA A 974 -49.33 3.95 6.79
C ALA A 974 -50.00 4.79 5.67
N PRO A 975 -49.28 5.18 4.60
CA PRO A 975 -49.91 5.83 3.45
C PRO A 975 -50.90 4.88 2.78
N VAL A 976 -52.16 5.31 2.61
CA VAL A 976 -53.21 4.55 1.92
C VAL A 976 -53.34 5.08 0.48
N PRO A 977 -53.43 4.21 -0.55
CA PRO A 977 -53.70 4.66 -1.93
C PRO A 977 -55.02 5.44 -2.02
N THR A 978 -55.08 6.42 -2.92
CA THR A 978 -56.25 7.28 -3.14
C THR A 978 -57.50 6.46 -3.48
N GLY A 979 -58.49 6.46 -2.57
CA GLY A 979 -59.78 5.79 -2.76
C GLY A 979 -60.24 4.87 -1.61
N ASN A 980 -59.39 4.57 -0.62
CA ASN A 980 -59.74 3.69 0.51
C ASN A 980 -59.69 4.41 1.86
N THR A 981 -60.52 3.98 2.81
CA THR A 981 -60.52 4.47 4.20
C THR A 981 -59.32 3.92 5.00
N PRO A 982 -58.70 4.73 5.90
CA PRO A 982 -57.55 4.29 6.69
C PRO A 982 -57.87 3.11 7.62
N GLY A 983 -57.05 2.06 7.58
CA GLY A 983 -57.08 0.95 8.54
C GLY A 983 -56.32 1.28 9.84
N LEU A 984 -56.81 0.75 10.97
CA LEU A 984 -56.38 1.05 12.35
C LEU A 984 -55.02 0.46 12.78
N VAL A 985 -54.12 0.12 11.86
CA VAL A 985 -52.82 -0.52 12.17
C VAL A 985 -51.66 0.42 11.83
N ALA A 986 -50.82 0.75 12.81
CA ALA A 986 -49.69 1.68 12.69
C ALA A 986 -48.48 1.05 11.98
N ALA A 987 -47.76 1.84 11.15
CA ALA A 987 -46.56 1.38 10.42
C ALA A 987 -45.26 1.47 11.25
N GLY A 988 -45.28 2.15 12.38
CA GLY A 988 -44.15 2.32 13.30
C GLY A 988 -44.51 3.29 14.44
N ALA A 989 -43.82 3.17 15.58
CA ALA A 989 -44.00 4.04 16.73
C ALA A 989 -42.67 4.69 17.11
N SER A 990 -42.64 6.02 17.22
CA SER A 990 -41.45 6.80 17.57
C SER A 990 -41.57 7.30 19.02
N ILE A 991 -40.54 7.05 19.83
CA ILE A 991 -40.46 7.50 21.23
C ILE A 991 -39.63 8.78 21.26
N HIS A 992 -40.20 9.86 21.81
CA HIS A 992 -39.57 11.17 21.96
C HIS A 992 -39.36 11.44 23.44
N ARG A 993 -38.17 11.91 23.80
CA ARG A 993 -37.78 12.20 25.19
C ARG A 993 -37.23 13.62 25.26
N GLU A 994 -37.94 14.51 25.94
CA GLU A 994 -37.70 15.96 25.89
C GLU A 994 -38.00 16.62 27.25
N SER A 995 -37.52 17.84 27.48
CA SER A 995 -37.83 18.58 28.72
C SER A 995 -39.29 19.04 28.75
N LEU A 996 -39.84 19.40 29.91
CA LEU A 996 -41.23 19.88 29.99
C LEU A 996 -41.44 21.19 29.20
N THR A 997 -40.42 22.05 29.13
CA THR A 997 -40.45 23.26 28.30
C THR A 997 -40.51 22.90 26.82
N ALA A 998 -39.62 22.02 26.36
CA ALA A 998 -39.59 21.56 24.96
C ALA A 998 -40.90 20.83 24.59
N PHE A 999 -41.41 19.99 25.50
CA PHE A 999 -42.69 19.31 25.36
C PHE A 999 -43.86 20.30 25.18
N ALA A 1000 -43.88 21.39 25.95
CA ALA A 1000 -44.91 22.42 25.84
C ALA A 1000 -44.82 23.19 24.51
N VAL A 1001 -43.59 23.47 24.04
CA VAL A 1001 -43.33 24.12 22.74
C VAL A 1001 -43.72 23.20 21.58
N ASN A 1002 -43.30 21.94 21.58
CA ASN A 1002 -43.53 21.02 20.46
C ASN A 1002 -45.00 20.63 20.28
N ARG A 1003 -45.82 20.75 21.35
CA ARG A 1003 -47.27 20.60 21.26
C ARG A 1003 -47.95 21.70 20.42
N PHE A 1004 -47.32 22.86 20.26
CA PHE A 1004 -47.77 23.93 19.36
C PHE A 1004 -47.60 23.55 17.87
N ILE A 1005 -46.61 22.72 17.53
CA ILE A 1005 -46.12 22.52 16.15
C ILE A 1005 -46.68 21.22 15.49
N GLN A 1006 -47.71 20.57 16.06
CA GLN A 1006 -48.46 19.40 15.52
C GLN A 1006 -48.10 17.99 16.06
N TYR A 1007 -47.36 17.84 17.17
CA TYR A 1007 -47.15 16.50 17.75
C TYR A 1007 -48.26 16.14 18.76
N GLN A 1008 -49.21 15.26 18.37
CA GLN A 1008 -50.24 14.72 19.26
C GLN A 1008 -49.94 13.32 19.85
N GLY A 1009 -48.71 13.07 20.34
CA GLY A 1009 -48.37 11.83 21.05
C GLY A 1009 -48.99 11.74 22.46
N ALA A 1010 -49.20 10.53 22.98
CA ALA A 1010 -49.56 10.31 24.39
C ALA A 1010 -48.28 10.31 25.24
N VAL A 1011 -48.30 10.97 26.41
CA VAL A 1011 -47.17 10.89 27.36
C VAL A 1011 -47.23 9.52 28.01
N GLU A 1012 -46.12 8.77 27.94
CA GLU A 1012 -46.04 7.44 28.54
C GLU A 1012 -45.40 7.50 29.94
N SER A 1013 -44.46 8.41 30.18
CA SER A 1013 -43.81 8.56 31.49
C SER A 1013 -43.19 9.94 31.71
N VAL A 1014 -43.00 10.29 32.99
CA VAL A 1014 -42.33 11.51 33.46
C VAL A 1014 -41.19 11.11 34.37
N GLU A 1015 -39.96 11.45 34.00
CA GLU A 1015 -38.76 11.18 34.80
C GLU A 1015 -38.18 12.50 35.31
N PRO A 1016 -38.24 12.77 36.62
CA PRO A 1016 -37.60 13.96 37.18
C PRO A 1016 -36.10 13.73 37.38
N GLN A 1017 -35.27 14.48 36.66
CA GLN A 1017 -33.83 14.41 36.84
C GLN A 1017 -33.43 15.21 38.09
N GLY A 1018 -33.21 14.51 39.21
CA GLY A 1018 -32.78 15.11 40.48
C GLY A 1018 -33.89 15.78 41.30
N GLN A 1019 -35.18 15.56 40.98
CA GLN A 1019 -36.33 16.09 41.74
C GLN A 1019 -37.33 14.96 42.10
N PRO A 1020 -37.00 14.06 43.04
CA PRO A 1020 -37.77 12.82 43.28
C PRO A 1020 -39.25 13.03 43.68
N HIS A 1021 -39.61 14.21 44.20
CA HIS A 1021 -41.01 14.56 44.53
C HIS A 1021 -41.86 14.89 43.29
N ALA A 1022 -41.26 15.18 42.13
CA ALA A 1022 -42.00 15.55 40.92
C ALA A 1022 -42.72 14.34 40.28
N ALA A 1023 -42.17 13.13 40.38
CA ALA A 1023 -42.75 11.92 39.79
C ALA A 1023 -44.10 11.52 40.42
N ALA A 1024 -44.30 11.85 41.71
CA ALA A 1024 -45.53 11.52 42.43
C ALA A 1024 -46.64 12.58 42.22
N LEU A 1025 -46.27 13.82 41.90
CA LEU A 1025 -47.20 14.96 41.80
C LEU A 1025 -47.57 15.33 40.36
N LEU A 1026 -46.67 15.07 39.40
CA LEU A 1026 -46.85 15.42 37.98
C LEU A 1026 -47.28 14.17 37.18
N THR A 1027 -48.57 13.84 37.23
CA THR A 1027 -49.14 12.74 36.43
C THR A 1027 -49.23 13.11 34.94
N ASP A 1028 -49.30 12.11 34.05
CA ASP A 1028 -49.52 12.33 32.60
C ASP A 1028 -50.76 13.21 32.36
N ASP A 1029 -51.88 12.89 33.00
CA ASP A 1029 -53.11 13.66 32.87
C ASP A 1029 -52.95 15.12 33.34
N TYR A 1030 -52.19 15.36 34.41
CA TYR A 1030 -51.90 16.71 34.87
C TYR A 1030 -51.04 17.48 33.86
N LEU A 1031 -49.95 16.90 33.34
CA LEU A 1031 -49.10 17.56 32.35
C LEU A 1031 -49.86 17.86 31.05
N ARG A 1032 -50.73 16.95 30.62
CA ARG A 1032 -51.59 17.14 29.45
C ARG A 1032 -52.58 18.29 29.66
N ALA A 1033 -53.21 18.37 30.84
CA ALA A 1033 -54.10 19.46 31.21
C ALA A 1033 -53.33 20.79 31.34
N LEU A 1034 -52.14 20.76 31.93
CA LEU A 1034 -51.26 21.91 32.15
C LEU A 1034 -50.87 22.55 30.81
N VAL A 1035 -50.25 21.79 29.91
CA VAL A 1035 -49.81 22.29 28.60
C VAL A 1035 -50.99 22.77 27.75
N LYS A 1036 -52.12 22.06 27.79
CA LYS A 1036 -53.35 22.48 27.11
C LYS A 1036 -53.92 23.78 27.69
N SER A 1037 -53.87 23.96 29.01
CA SER A 1037 -54.36 25.18 29.68
C SER A 1037 -53.44 26.38 29.50
N LEU A 1038 -52.13 26.13 29.40
CA LEU A 1038 -51.14 27.19 29.20
C LEU A 1038 -51.25 27.81 27.79
N ASP A 1039 -51.68 27.00 26.81
CA ASP A 1039 -51.85 27.35 25.39
C ASP A 1039 -50.78 28.35 24.93
N VAL A 1040 -49.52 27.92 25.09
CA VAL A 1040 -48.32 28.71 24.77
C VAL A 1040 -48.46 29.35 23.40
N GLY A 1041 -49.01 28.61 22.44
CA GLY A 1041 -49.23 29.06 21.07
C GLY A 1041 -50.12 30.29 20.96
N ALA A 1042 -51.36 30.21 21.47
CA ALA A 1042 -52.27 31.34 21.43
C ALA A 1042 -51.76 32.53 22.25
N GLY A 1043 -51.16 32.27 23.41
CA GLY A 1043 -50.56 33.28 24.28
C GLY A 1043 -49.40 34.03 23.61
N TYR A 1044 -48.46 33.29 23.02
CA TYR A 1044 -47.30 33.86 22.33
C TYR A 1044 -47.70 34.59 21.05
N MET A 1045 -48.65 34.07 20.27
CA MET A 1045 -49.20 34.77 19.12
C MET A 1045 -49.86 36.09 19.49
N THR A 1046 -50.50 36.17 20.66
CA THR A 1046 -51.06 37.42 21.19
C THR A 1046 -49.97 38.40 21.58
N LEU A 1047 -48.88 37.91 22.20
CA LEU A 1047 -47.70 38.73 22.53
C LEU A 1047 -47.04 39.29 21.27
N LEU A 1048 -46.81 38.44 20.25
CA LEU A 1048 -46.26 38.84 18.96
C LEU A 1048 -47.16 39.86 18.26
N ARG A 1049 -48.48 39.65 18.20
CA ARG A 1049 -49.40 40.64 17.62
C ARG A 1049 -49.37 41.98 18.35
N LYS A 1050 -49.23 41.98 19.68
CA LYS A 1050 -49.13 43.21 20.46
C LYS A 1050 -47.81 43.95 20.24
N ALA A 1051 -46.71 43.22 20.11
CA ALA A 1051 -45.38 43.79 19.93
C ALA A 1051 -45.07 44.20 18.48
N LEU A 1052 -45.70 43.56 17.50
CA LEU A 1052 -45.48 43.77 16.06
C LEU A 1052 -46.64 44.53 15.37
N SER A 1053 -47.63 45.01 16.13
CA SER A 1053 -48.62 45.96 15.61
C SER A 1053 -47.94 47.33 15.46
N PRO A 1054 -48.08 48.01 14.31
CA PRO A 1054 -47.44 49.30 14.06
C PRO A 1054 -47.94 50.42 14.97
#